data_AF-E4X2C7-F1
#
_entry.id   AF-E4X2C7-F1
#
_cell.length_a   1.000
_cell.length_b   1.000
_cell.length_c   1.000
_cell.angle_alpha   90.00
_cell.angle_beta   90.00
_cell.angle_gamma   90.00
#
_symmetry.space_group_name_H-M   'P 1'
#
loop_
_entity.id
_entity.type
_entity.pdbx_description
1 polymer ?
#
loop_
_entity_poly.entity_id
_entity_poly.type
_entity_poly.pdbx_seq_one_letter_code
_entity_poly.pdbx_strand_id
1 'polypeptide(L)'
;MKLSASLLATVARSQWTPPEPEAYSHTLSTGAEFIGGKNHRGTIEFKGVPYAQAPTGENRWKPPIPIEEYTEASYDFINYGYRCMNYGWTPDMPNADLTGEDCLNVNVHTMEEYLQPDAPKRPIMAYIHGGGWNTGSNQAAFHNLVKAGVVEINIGYRLGPWGFLYDETQDDFDHKGNFGLLDQRAALAWIQKFGGEFGGDINNVILDGCSAGSAAGWWHLTSEESWPYFHKTITNGVGLNYAFGGHDLDIATGLTAAALDAAGCENVDCLRSMPAEELNPHFRNAKRVNGAFHPTKLALQPGWGPVIDGGFKSMSLVDSVRTGEIRPNTPISFNYAEHDAWGMSDGGFNSAVKNIPAFAPHTQTIKDLQAAGIIVPSDYTDLYFKEVFGEDVFNAYIAPEFGCANNADGSARECREQFFKWVQGQTWVCNSRYAFSGAPMTNGDIGPIYPMEFGWRTCEEIEGEKTKSCHCGESGYVNSQRTSNPNMPEDEQKLIEWTSEYWVNFFNTGTFPNTVGEMLSVTDLPNINTVNYISSEANLEQRETYSAVCAVFDAMVEEFGPDDVFGGAHWSYEHGPMGPQACDDVDCGENKVCVNNDDGVTTSCVCEDGFIEAGDACVVDPCVSEPCHEKATCTPTENSDFTCECNNGYSGDGLNCITDNNVRHNLSNGATFIGELTMEDIAFFKGIPYAADFTERWTASVAREAGGYEVAEHDFTVYGPMCMSKNAKSSQDNYDDFAEQCLNVNVMTKPEWLTDGTKHPILIYIHGGGFNSGSNRSKFTNLVNDQNVMVVSVNYRLGPYGFFYDTKTPNVEGPRANFGLLDQREAMKWVQNFGAEFGGDINQITVSGCSAGSDATWWHLTEEKSWPYFNRAITNGVGLNAAYGSHDIEIASGQAQYVIDNSECAGQPDADVIDCLRAIDDI
;
A
#
# COMPACT_ATOMS: atom_id res chain seq x y z
N MET A 1 44.65 48.84 31.83
CA MET A 1 45.68 47.85 32.24
C MET A 1 44.95 46.70 32.91
N LYS A 2 45.35 45.46 32.60
CA LYS A 2 44.81 44.16 33.10
C LYS A 2 43.55 43.68 32.37
N LEU A 3 43.36 42.40 32.01
CA LEU A 3 44.19 41.19 31.86
C LEU A 3 43.25 40.14 31.21
N SER A 4 43.83 39.19 30.46
CA SER A 4 43.26 38.05 29.73
C SER A 4 42.24 37.14 30.44
N ALA A 5 41.35 36.47 29.68
CA ALA A 5 41.24 35.00 29.57
C ALA A 5 40.08 34.55 28.64
N SER A 6 40.31 33.39 28.02
CA SER A 6 39.62 32.73 26.91
C SER A 6 38.32 31.99 27.26
N LEU A 7 37.67 31.47 26.19
CA LEU A 7 36.54 30.52 26.07
C LEU A 7 35.11 31.09 26.18
N LEU A 8 34.40 31.08 25.05
CA LEU A 8 32.99 30.66 24.93
C LEU A 8 32.78 30.19 23.48
N ALA A 9 32.36 28.93 23.33
CA ALA A 9 32.32 28.16 22.11
C ALA A 9 31.20 28.61 21.15
N THR A 10 31.46 28.47 19.86
CA THR A 10 30.51 28.53 18.75
C THR A 10 29.42 27.48 18.96
N VAL A 11 28.16 27.89 19.15
CA VAL A 11 27.02 26.96 19.10
C VAL A 11 26.47 27.00 17.68
N ALA A 12 26.94 26.08 16.85
CA ALA A 12 26.26 25.72 15.61
C ALA A 12 24.90 25.10 15.97
N ARG A 13 23.80 25.65 15.45
CA ARG A 13 22.51 24.93 15.44
C ARG A 13 22.59 23.90 14.33
N SER A 14 22.98 22.68 14.70
CA SER A 14 22.85 21.51 13.86
C SER A 14 21.37 21.31 13.51
N GLN A 15 21.10 21.04 12.23
CA GLN A 15 19.91 20.29 11.87
C GLN A 15 19.86 19.05 12.77
N TRP A 16 18.75 18.80 13.46
CA TRP A 16 18.53 17.48 14.04
C TRP A 16 18.18 16.56 12.88
N THR A 17 19.21 16.09 12.20
CA THR A 17 19.19 14.75 11.62
C THR A 17 19.24 13.79 12.81
N PRO A 18 18.41 12.73 12.87
CA PRO A 18 18.71 11.62 13.78
C PRO A 18 20.18 11.26 13.54
N PRO A 19 21.00 11.12 14.60
CA PRO A 19 22.37 10.67 14.40
C PRO A 19 22.32 9.37 13.59
N GLU A 20 23.16 9.27 12.56
CA GLU A 20 23.46 7.99 11.92
C GLU A 20 23.65 6.94 13.01
N PRO A 21 23.05 5.74 12.89
CA PRO A 21 23.19 4.70 13.90
C PRO A 21 24.66 4.52 14.24
N GLU A 22 24.99 4.54 15.53
CA GLU A 22 26.37 4.31 15.94
C GLU A 22 26.73 2.87 15.55
N ALA A 23 27.77 2.71 14.73
CA ALA A 23 28.19 1.39 14.29
C ALA A 23 28.55 0.54 15.52
N TYR A 24 28.03 -0.69 15.56
CA TYR A 24 28.23 -1.64 16.64
C TYR A 24 28.83 -2.92 16.09
N SER A 25 30.03 -3.28 16.55
CA SER A 25 30.70 -4.52 16.15
C SER A 25 30.39 -5.66 17.13
N HIS A 26 30.02 -6.81 16.60
CA HIS A 26 29.81 -8.05 17.34
C HIS A 26 30.51 -9.21 16.65
N THR A 27 31.40 -9.92 17.36
CA THR A 27 32.11 -11.07 16.81
C THR A 27 31.37 -12.36 17.17
N LEU A 28 30.98 -13.13 16.15
CA LEU A 28 30.37 -14.44 16.32
C LEU A 28 31.40 -15.45 16.88
N SER A 29 30.91 -16.55 17.44
CA SER A 29 31.74 -17.67 17.90
C SER A 29 32.64 -18.28 16.82
N THR A 30 32.28 -18.15 15.54
CA THR A 30 33.09 -18.56 14.38
C THR A 30 34.27 -17.64 14.09
N GLY A 31 34.31 -16.45 14.70
CA GLY A 31 35.33 -15.43 14.48
C GLY A 31 34.98 -14.38 13.42
N ALA A 32 33.85 -14.51 12.72
CA ALA A 32 33.34 -13.49 11.81
C ALA A 32 32.83 -12.26 12.60
N GLU A 33 33.18 -11.07 12.14
CA GLU A 33 32.70 -9.81 12.70
C GLU A 33 31.44 -9.33 11.98
N PHE A 34 30.36 -9.06 12.73
CA PHE A 34 29.14 -8.46 12.22
C PHE A 34 29.08 -7.01 12.68
N ILE A 35 28.98 -6.08 11.74
CA ILE A 35 28.86 -4.64 12.00
C ILE A 35 27.39 -4.26 11.82
N GLY A 36 26.71 -3.98 12.92
CA GLY A 36 25.33 -3.48 12.96
C GLY A 36 25.24 -2.01 13.35
N GLY A 37 24.03 -1.53 13.58
CA GLY A 37 23.74 -0.17 14.05
C GLY A 37 23.12 -0.15 15.45
N LYS A 38 23.52 0.81 16.29
CA LYS A 38 22.84 1.11 17.55
C LYS A 38 21.92 2.31 17.36
N ASN A 39 20.63 2.09 17.55
CA ASN A 39 19.64 3.15 17.38
C ASN A 39 19.53 4.04 18.63
N HIS A 40 18.84 5.18 18.50
CA HIS A 40 18.67 6.15 19.59
C HIS A 40 17.89 5.62 20.81
N ARG A 41 17.24 4.45 20.68
CA ARG A 41 16.49 3.78 21.75
C ARG A 41 17.36 2.79 22.53
N GLY A 42 18.60 2.56 22.09
CA GLY A 42 19.55 1.62 22.70
C GLY A 42 19.51 0.21 22.12
N THR A 43 18.66 -0.05 21.12
CA THR A 43 18.59 -1.35 20.43
C THR A 43 19.76 -1.49 19.46
N ILE A 44 20.37 -2.67 19.44
CA ILE A 44 21.37 -3.09 18.47
C ILE A 44 20.66 -3.82 17.33
N GLU A 45 20.94 -3.42 16.10
CA GLU A 45 20.26 -3.90 14.88
C GLU A 45 21.28 -4.43 13.88
N PHE A 46 21.13 -5.68 13.45
CA PHE A 46 21.82 -6.25 12.30
C PHE A 46 20.79 -6.48 11.21
N LYS A 47 20.86 -5.70 10.13
CA LYS A 47 19.84 -5.66 9.09
C LYS A 47 20.39 -6.25 7.80
N GLY A 48 19.57 -7.03 7.10
CA GLY A 48 19.96 -7.65 5.83
C GLY A 48 20.91 -8.85 5.97
N VAL A 49 20.88 -9.57 7.09
CA VAL A 49 21.73 -10.76 7.31
C VAL A 49 21.21 -11.92 6.45
N PRO A 50 21.94 -12.38 5.42
CA PRO A 50 21.43 -13.40 4.50
C PRO A 50 21.40 -14.78 5.18
N TYR A 51 20.27 -15.49 5.11
CA TYR A 51 20.15 -16.86 5.65
C TYR A 51 20.24 -17.94 4.57
N ALA A 52 20.11 -17.55 3.29
CA ALA A 52 20.21 -18.41 2.14
C ALA A 52 20.85 -17.66 0.95
N GLN A 53 21.31 -18.41 -0.06
CA GLN A 53 21.78 -17.83 -1.32
C GLN A 53 20.63 -17.13 -2.06
N ALA A 54 20.98 -16.11 -2.85
CA ALA A 54 20.04 -15.38 -3.69
C ALA A 54 19.21 -16.34 -4.57
N PRO A 55 17.86 -16.28 -4.53
CA PRO A 55 16.97 -17.13 -5.33
C PRO A 55 16.78 -16.56 -6.75
N THR A 56 17.87 -16.14 -7.40
CA THR A 56 17.89 -15.53 -8.73
C THR A 56 18.26 -16.53 -9.82
N GLY A 57 17.90 -16.24 -11.07
CA GLY A 57 18.27 -17.03 -12.24
C GLY A 57 17.95 -18.52 -12.05
N GLU A 58 18.96 -19.39 -12.13
CA GLU A 58 18.80 -20.84 -11.94
C GLU A 58 18.24 -21.25 -10.57
N ASN A 59 18.31 -20.39 -9.55
CA ASN A 59 17.76 -20.66 -8.22
C ASN A 59 16.29 -20.20 -8.06
N ARG A 60 15.72 -19.55 -9.08
CA ARG A 60 14.31 -19.14 -9.07
C ARG A 60 13.40 -20.37 -9.08
N TRP A 61 12.38 -20.35 -8.22
CA TRP A 61 11.46 -21.48 -7.97
C TRP A 61 12.18 -22.79 -7.62
N LYS A 62 13.19 -22.69 -6.76
CA LYS A 62 13.83 -23.83 -6.10
C LYS A 62 13.82 -23.63 -4.58
N PRO A 63 13.96 -24.72 -3.79
CA PRO A 63 14.20 -24.60 -2.35
C PRO A 63 15.40 -23.69 -2.05
N PRO A 64 15.35 -22.89 -0.97
CA PRO A 64 16.46 -22.01 -0.60
C PRO A 64 17.71 -22.83 -0.26
N ILE A 65 18.87 -22.36 -0.71
CA ILE A 65 20.17 -22.99 -0.40
C ILE A 65 20.73 -22.30 0.85
N PRO A 66 20.80 -22.97 2.02
CA PRO A 66 21.17 -22.33 3.27
C PRO A 66 22.60 -21.78 3.28
N ILE A 67 22.81 -20.67 3.97
CA ILE A 67 24.15 -20.19 4.33
C ILE A 67 24.57 -20.89 5.62
N GLU A 68 25.48 -21.85 5.48
CA GLU A 68 25.96 -22.64 6.61
C GLU A 68 26.97 -21.89 7.47
N GLU A 69 27.82 -21.06 6.87
CA GLU A 69 28.90 -20.39 7.59
C GLU A 69 29.16 -19.00 7.00
N TYR A 70 29.61 -18.08 7.85
CA TYR A 70 30.09 -16.76 7.46
C TYR A 70 31.62 -16.78 7.48
N THR A 71 32.23 -16.92 6.31
CA THR A 71 33.67 -17.17 6.15
C THR A 71 34.52 -15.92 5.99
N GLU A 72 33.90 -14.79 5.64
CA GLU A 72 34.62 -13.51 5.57
C GLU A 72 34.96 -13.00 6.97
N ALA A 73 36.04 -12.23 7.05
CA ALA A 73 36.49 -11.69 8.34
C ALA A 73 35.47 -10.71 8.95
N SER A 74 34.74 -9.97 8.13
CA SER A 74 33.79 -8.94 8.56
C SER A 74 32.65 -8.75 7.55
N TYR A 75 31.45 -8.44 8.06
CA TYR A 75 30.22 -8.20 7.29
C TYR A 75 29.52 -6.92 7.78
N ASP A 76 29.04 -6.10 6.85
CA ASP A 76 28.28 -4.87 7.14
C ASP A 76 26.77 -5.14 7.03
N PHE A 77 26.10 -4.97 8.16
CA PHE A 77 24.65 -5.14 8.35
C PHE A 77 24.03 -3.89 8.99
N ILE A 78 24.57 -2.70 8.70
CA ILE A 78 24.02 -1.41 9.16
C ILE A 78 22.71 -1.06 8.44
N ASN A 79 22.57 -1.50 7.18
CA ASN A 79 21.43 -1.16 6.32
C ASN A 79 20.57 -2.39 6.04
N TYR A 80 19.28 -2.17 5.75
CA TYR A 80 18.40 -3.25 5.32
C TYR A 80 18.87 -3.87 4.00
N GLY A 81 18.76 -5.19 3.90
CA GLY A 81 18.80 -5.88 2.63
C GLY A 81 17.54 -5.61 1.80
N TYR A 82 17.52 -6.13 0.57
CA TYR A 82 16.37 -5.98 -0.31
C TYR A 82 15.10 -6.62 0.28
N ARG A 83 13.97 -5.97 0.03
CA ARG A 83 12.64 -6.56 0.17
C ARG A 83 12.43 -7.56 -0.97
N CYS A 84 11.66 -8.61 -0.72
CA CYS A 84 11.37 -9.57 -1.78
C CYS A 84 10.47 -8.98 -2.87
N MET A 85 10.73 -9.38 -4.12
CA MET A 85 9.82 -9.18 -5.23
C MET A 85 8.41 -9.62 -4.83
N ASN A 86 7.43 -8.78 -5.18
CA ASN A 86 6.05 -8.94 -4.77
C ASN A 86 5.11 -8.71 -5.96
N TYR A 87 3.89 -9.22 -5.87
CA TYR A 87 2.92 -9.16 -6.97
C TYR A 87 2.61 -7.72 -7.42
N GLY A 88 2.59 -6.78 -6.47
CA GLY A 88 2.28 -5.38 -6.73
C GLY A 88 3.39 -4.62 -7.43
N TRP A 89 4.64 -5.10 -7.37
CA TRP A 89 5.82 -4.35 -7.79
C TRP A 89 5.74 -3.81 -9.22
N THR A 90 6.11 -2.54 -9.40
CA THR A 90 6.35 -1.88 -10.69
C THR A 90 7.55 -0.95 -10.56
N PRO A 91 8.28 -0.64 -11.66
CA PRO A 91 9.42 0.27 -11.63
C PRO A 91 9.10 1.65 -11.01
N ASP A 92 7.87 2.14 -11.20
CA ASP A 92 7.44 3.46 -10.73
C ASP A 92 7.00 3.50 -9.26
N MET A 93 7.03 2.38 -8.53
CA MET A 93 6.62 2.36 -7.12
C MET A 93 7.65 3.04 -6.22
N PRO A 94 7.21 3.76 -5.16
CA PRO A 94 8.13 4.26 -4.15
C PRO A 94 8.98 3.14 -3.54
N ASN A 95 10.29 3.32 -3.53
CA ASN A 95 11.28 2.32 -3.07
C ASN A 95 11.32 1.03 -3.92
N ALA A 96 10.99 1.10 -5.22
CA ALA A 96 11.14 -0.02 -6.14
C ALA A 96 12.60 -0.53 -6.18
N ASP A 97 13.57 0.38 -6.04
CA ASP A 97 15.00 0.14 -5.94
C ASP A 97 15.43 -0.62 -4.66
N LEU A 98 14.58 -0.64 -3.63
CA LEU A 98 14.80 -1.41 -2.40
C LEU A 98 14.15 -2.81 -2.45
N THR A 99 13.62 -3.21 -3.60
CA THR A 99 12.97 -4.50 -3.82
C THR A 99 13.73 -5.30 -4.88
N GLY A 100 13.97 -6.58 -4.64
CA GLY A 100 14.71 -7.44 -5.56
C GLY A 100 14.53 -8.92 -5.26
N GLU A 101 15.08 -9.77 -6.13
CA GLU A 101 15.05 -11.22 -5.94
C GLU A 101 16.06 -11.68 -4.87
N ASP A 102 17.19 -10.98 -4.70
CA ASP A 102 18.18 -11.25 -3.66
C ASP A 102 17.72 -10.74 -2.28
N CYS A 103 16.70 -11.39 -1.73
CA CYS A 103 15.92 -10.90 -0.60
C CYS A 103 15.83 -11.86 0.60
N LEU A 104 16.51 -13.02 0.55
CA LEU A 104 16.46 -14.04 1.62
C LEU A 104 17.37 -13.64 2.80
N ASN A 105 16.92 -12.63 3.54
CA ASN A 105 17.61 -12.07 4.69
C ASN A 105 16.72 -11.98 5.93
N VAL A 106 17.37 -11.92 7.10
CA VAL A 106 16.74 -11.59 8.39
C VAL A 106 17.24 -10.26 8.93
N ASN A 107 16.43 -9.63 9.78
CA ASN A 107 16.83 -8.48 10.58
C ASN A 107 16.80 -8.88 12.06
N VAL A 108 17.89 -8.71 12.78
CA VAL A 108 18.03 -9.05 14.19
C VAL A 108 18.02 -7.78 15.04
N HIS A 109 17.13 -7.71 16.02
CA HIS A 109 17.03 -6.63 16.99
C HIS A 109 17.26 -7.18 18.41
N THR A 110 18.27 -6.64 19.08
CA THR A 110 18.72 -7.09 20.40
C THR A 110 19.19 -5.91 21.24
N MET A 111 19.70 -6.17 22.44
CA MET A 111 20.29 -5.15 23.31
C MET A 111 21.74 -5.49 23.62
N GLU A 112 22.57 -4.47 23.80
CA GLU A 112 24.00 -4.62 24.11
C GLU A 112 24.23 -5.47 25.38
N GLU A 113 23.35 -5.36 26.37
CA GLU A 113 23.39 -6.18 27.58
C GLU A 113 23.07 -7.67 27.33
N TYR A 114 22.39 -8.03 26.24
CA TYR A 114 22.08 -9.43 25.90
C TYR A 114 23.23 -10.13 25.19
N LEU A 115 24.11 -9.34 24.55
CA LEU A 115 25.29 -9.81 23.84
C LEU A 115 26.48 -10.08 24.76
N GLN A 116 26.37 -9.80 26.06
CA GLN A 116 27.44 -10.08 27.01
C GLN A 116 27.60 -11.60 27.23
N PRO A 117 28.83 -12.13 27.35
CA PRO A 117 29.07 -13.57 27.44
C PRO A 117 28.29 -14.29 28.56
N ASP A 118 28.11 -13.62 29.70
CA ASP A 118 27.42 -14.17 30.89
C ASP A 118 25.95 -13.72 31.00
N ALA A 119 25.41 -13.04 29.98
CA ALA A 119 24.02 -12.58 30.01
C ALA A 119 23.04 -13.77 29.95
N PRO A 120 21.95 -13.75 30.73
CA PRO A 120 20.86 -14.70 30.55
C PRO A 120 20.29 -14.62 29.14
N LYS A 121 20.11 -15.77 28.49
CA LYS A 121 19.49 -15.84 27.17
C LYS A 121 18.02 -15.43 27.21
N ARG A 122 17.56 -14.80 26.13
CA ARG A 122 16.21 -14.24 25.99
C ARG A 122 15.34 -15.08 25.05
N PRO A 123 14.03 -15.17 25.25
CA PRO A 123 13.13 -15.72 24.23
C PRO A 123 13.39 -15.05 22.87
N ILE A 124 13.31 -15.84 21.78
CA ILE A 124 13.45 -15.32 20.42
C ILE A 124 12.07 -15.23 19.78
N MET A 125 11.67 -14.04 19.36
CA MET A 125 10.54 -13.85 18.46
C MET A 125 11.02 -13.99 17.02
N ALA A 126 10.61 -15.06 16.34
CA ALA A 126 10.78 -15.25 14.91
C ALA A 126 9.55 -14.67 14.20
N TYR A 127 9.64 -13.40 13.79
CA TYR A 127 8.52 -12.68 13.20
C TYR A 127 8.42 -12.94 11.70
N ILE A 128 7.27 -13.45 11.28
CA ILE A 128 6.89 -13.68 9.88
C ILE A 128 5.86 -12.61 9.51
N HIS A 129 6.19 -11.76 8.54
CA HIS A 129 5.31 -10.67 8.15
C HIS A 129 4.08 -11.16 7.36
N GLY A 130 2.98 -10.41 7.45
CA GLY A 130 1.77 -10.61 6.65
C GLY A 130 1.85 -10.03 5.24
N GLY A 131 0.68 -9.81 4.63
CA GLY A 131 0.53 -9.27 3.26
C GLY A 131 -0.10 -10.26 2.27
N GLY A 132 -0.92 -11.20 2.78
CA GLY A 132 -1.64 -12.17 1.96
C GLY A 132 -0.75 -12.95 1.01
N TRP A 133 0.47 -13.28 1.44
CA TRP A 133 1.50 -13.98 0.66
C TRP A 133 2.03 -13.24 -0.56
N ASN A 134 1.43 -12.10 -0.95
CA ASN A 134 1.70 -11.41 -2.22
C ASN A 134 2.46 -10.09 -2.04
N THR A 135 2.47 -9.54 -0.83
CA THR A 135 3.14 -8.28 -0.46
C THR A 135 3.69 -8.40 0.96
N GLY A 136 4.41 -7.37 1.43
CA GLY A 136 4.98 -7.30 2.77
C GLY A 136 6.51 -7.20 2.78
N SER A 137 7.09 -7.03 3.96
CA SER A 137 8.55 -7.05 4.16
C SER A 137 8.92 -7.32 5.62
N ASN A 138 10.17 -7.72 5.85
CA ASN A 138 10.75 -8.00 7.17
C ASN A 138 11.29 -6.76 7.90
N GLN A 139 10.94 -5.55 7.46
CA GLN A 139 11.48 -4.29 7.99
C GLN A 139 10.66 -3.72 9.17
N ALA A 140 9.89 -4.57 9.87
CA ALA A 140 9.25 -4.21 11.13
C ALA A 140 10.31 -4.00 12.23
N ALA A 141 9.92 -3.34 13.33
CA ALA A 141 10.77 -3.21 14.52
C ALA A 141 9.92 -3.09 15.80
N PHE A 142 10.08 -4.02 16.74
CA PHE A 142 9.33 -4.12 17.99
C PHE A 142 10.20 -3.70 19.20
N HIS A 143 10.78 -2.50 19.16
CA HIS A 143 11.76 -2.04 20.17
C HIS A 143 11.32 -2.13 21.64
N ASN A 144 10.03 -1.98 21.92
CA ASN A 144 9.51 -2.08 23.29
C ASN A 144 9.55 -3.53 23.79
N LEU A 145 9.22 -4.48 22.92
CA LEU A 145 9.32 -5.91 23.20
C LEU A 145 10.79 -6.32 23.39
N VAL A 146 11.68 -5.79 22.55
CA VAL A 146 13.13 -6.01 22.70
C VAL A 146 13.60 -5.54 24.08
N LYS A 147 13.20 -4.33 24.51
CA LYS A 147 13.50 -3.81 25.85
C LYS A 147 12.87 -4.62 26.99
N ALA A 148 11.75 -5.29 26.73
CA ALA A 148 11.11 -6.17 27.70
C ALA A 148 11.82 -7.53 27.85
N GLY A 149 12.93 -7.75 27.14
CA GLY A 149 13.77 -8.94 27.28
C GLY A 149 13.47 -10.03 26.27
N VAL A 150 13.16 -9.66 25.03
CA VAL A 150 12.98 -10.57 23.89
C VAL A 150 14.01 -10.22 22.81
N VAL A 151 14.55 -11.21 22.11
CA VAL A 151 15.33 -10.98 20.87
C VAL A 151 14.38 -11.12 19.70
N GLU A 152 14.30 -10.09 18.86
CA GLU A 152 13.42 -10.07 17.70
C GLU A 152 14.23 -10.41 16.44
N ILE A 153 13.74 -11.35 15.63
CA ILE A 153 14.32 -11.73 14.35
C ILE A 153 13.22 -11.73 13.28
N ASN A 154 13.30 -10.78 12.35
CA ASN A 154 12.28 -10.58 11.32
C ASN A 154 12.69 -11.29 10.02
N ILE A 155 11.84 -12.17 9.51
CA ILE A 155 12.14 -13.07 8.39
C ILE A 155 11.62 -12.49 7.07
N GLY A 156 12.52 -12.29 6.10
CA GLY A 156 12.15 -12.01 4.71
C GLY A 156 11.98 -13.32 3.94
N TYR A 157 10.92 -13.46 3.16
CA TYR A 157 10.62 -14.66 2.37
C TYR A 157 10.00 -14.30 1.01
N ARG A 158 10.16 -15.17 0.00
CA ARG A 158 9.62 -14.89 -1.35
C ARG A 158 8.08 -14.79 -1.34
N LEU A 159 7.54 -13.88 -2.14
CA LEU A 159 6.13 -13.53 -2.18
C LEU A 159 5.50 -13.73 -3.56
N GLY A 160 4.19 -13.88 -3.59
CA GLY A 160 3.37 -14.00 -4.79
C GLY A 160 3.90 -15.09 -5.74
N PRO A 161 3.98 -14.84 -7.06
CA PRO A 161 4.49 -15.82 -8.01
C PRO A 161 5.97 -16.18 -7.75
N TRP A 162 6.74 -15.31 -7.09
CA TRP A 162 8.16 -15.56 -6.81
C TRP A 162 8.36 -16.64 -5.74
N GLY A 163 7.41 -16.76 -4.79
CA GLY A 163 7.46 -17.74 -3.70
C GLY A 163 6.45 -18.89 -3.83
N PHE A 164 5.41 -18.71 -4.65
CA PHE A 164 4.25 -19.62 -4.66
C PHE A 164 3.82 -20.03 -6.07
N LEU A 165 4.66 -19.86 -7.09
CA LEU A 165 4.44 -20.53 -8.36
C LEU A 165 4.54 -22.04 -8.16
N TYR A 166 3.55 -22.76 -8.69
CA TYR A 166 3.50 -24.21 -8.65
C TYR A 166 3.76 -24.78 -10.04
N ASP A 167 4.74 -25.66 -10.17
CA ASP A 167 5.08 -26.34 -11.42
C ASP A 167 4.92 -27.85 -11.25
N GLU A 168 3.82 -28.40 -11.78
CA GLU A 168 3.56 -29.83 -11.71
C GLU A 168 4.63 -30.68 -12.43
N THR A 169 5.33 -30.09 -13.40
CA THR A 169 6.36 -30.78 -14.20
C THR A 169 7.72 -30.83 -13.51
N GLN A 170 7.85 -30.12 -12.38
CA GLN A 170 9.10 -30.06 -11.64
C GLN A 170 9.33 -31.33 -10.82
N ASP A 171 10.29 -32.15 -11.24
CA ASP A 171 10.65 -33.41 -10.57
C ASP A 171 12.11 -33.45 -10.06
N ASP A 172 12.89 -32.37 -10.22
CA ASP A 172 14.30 -32.34 -9.79
C ASP A 172 14.47 -32.28 -8.26
N PHE A 173 13.41 -31.97 -7.50
CA PHE A 173 13.40 -31.88 -6.04
C PHE A 173 12.01 -32.15 -5.46
N ASP A 174 11.95 -32.47 -4.17
CA ASP A 174 10.75 -32.97 -3.47
C ASP A 174 9.57 -31.97 -3.36
N HIS A 175 9.76 -30.72 -3.80
CA HIS A 175 8.77 -29.65 -3.68
C HIS A 175 8.47 -28.97 -5.01
N LYS A 176 7.20 -28.94 -5.41
CA LYS A 176 6.75 -28.36 -6.68
C LYS A 176 6.29 -26.91 -6.57
N GLY A 177 6.24 -26.37 -5.36
CA GLY A 177 5.80 -25.01 -5.04
C GLY A 177 6.16 -24.68 -3.59
N ASN A 178 5.37 -23.80 -2.96
CA ASN A 178 5.51 -23.44 -1.53
C ASN A 178 6.91 -22.91 -1.14
N PHE A 179 7.68 -22.39 -2.10
CA PHE A 179 9.05 -21.92 -1.88
C PHE A 179 9.13 -20.82 -0.81
N GLY A 180 8.11 -19.95 -0.71
CA GLY A 180 8.01 -18.96 0.37
C GLY A 180 7.88 -19.57 1.77
N LEU A 181 7.26 -20.74 1.94
CA LEU A 181 7.24 -21.47 3.22
C LEU A 181 8.56 -22.19 3.49
N LEU A 182 9.22 -22.69 2.44
CA LEU A 182 10.57 -23.27 2.56
C LEU A 182 11.61 -22.22 2.96
N ASP A 183 11.48 -20.99 2.45
CA ASP A 183 12.26 -19.82 2.86
C ASP A 183 12.13 -19.55 4.36
N GLN A 184 10.88 -19.52 4.85
CA GLN A 184 10.60 -19.34 6.28
C GLN A 184 11.25 -20.47 7.10
N ARG A 185 11.12 -21.74 6.67
CA ARG A 185 11.76 -22.88 7.35
C ARG A 185 13.29 -22.77 7.36
N ALA A 186 13.90 -22.34 6.26
CA ALA A 186 15.34 -22.12 6.19
C ALA A 186 15.80 -20.99 7.13
N ALA A 187 15.02 -19.92 7.26
CA ALA A 187 15.27 -18.87 8.25
C ALA A 187 15.11 -19.39 9.69
N LEU A 188 14.14 -20.26 9.97
CA LEU A 188 13.99 -20.90 11.28
C LEU A 188 15.18 -21.83 11.62
N ALA A 189 15.69 -22.56 10.63
CA ALA A 189 16.92 -23.34 10.78
C ALA A 189 18.14 -22.43 11.04
N TRP A 190 18.22 -21.29 10.36
CA TRP A 190 19.23 -20.27 10.63
C TRP A 190 19.12 -19.70 12.05
N ILE A 191 17.91 -19.44 12.55
CA ILE A 191 17.68 -18.97 13.92
C ILE A 191 18.15 -20.01 14.94
N GLN A 192 17.88 -21.30 14.73
CA GLN A 192 18.41 -22.36 15.60
C GLN A 192 19.94 -22.40 15.61
N LYS A 193 20.58 -22.07 14.49
CA LYS A 193 22.04 -22.08 14.36
C LYS A 193 22.71 -20.84 14.95
N PHE A 194 22.16 -19.65 14.69
CA PHE A 194 22.82 -18.37 14.96
C PHE A 194 22.09 -17.48 15.98
N GLY A 195 20.81 -17.72 16.28
CA GLY A 195 20.02 -16.90 17.20
C GLY A 195 20.65 -16.77 18.60
N GLY A 196 21.39 -17.80 19.02
CA GLY A 196 22.16 -17.81 20.27
C GLY A 196 23.29 -16.78 20.33
N GLU A 197 23.90 -16.44 19.20
CA GLU A 197 24.97 -15.43 19.11
C GLU A 197 24.45 -14.04 19.48
N PHE A 198 23.18 -13.76 19.15
CA PHE A 198 22.53 -12.46 19.38
C PHE A 198 21.86 -12.32 20.76
N GLY A 199 22.19 -13.20 21.70
CA GLY A 199 21.63 -13.21 23.07
C GLY A 199 20.30 -13.97 23.21
N GLY A 200 19.83 -14.61 22.14
CA GLY A 200 18.61 -15.40 22.14
C GLY A 200 18.78 -16.81 22.73
N ASP A 201 17.68 -17.39 23.19
CA ASP A 201 17.58 -18.79 23.61
C ASP A 201 16.98 -19.61 22.47
N ILE A 202 17.83 -20.40 21.80
CA ILE A 202 17.42 -21.28 20.70
C ILE A 202 16.43 -22.38 21.16
N ASN A 203 16.34 -22.65 22.48
CA ASN A 203 15.35 -23.58 23.06
C ASN A 203 14.03 -22.88 23.45
N ASN A 204 13.90 -21.59 23.13
CA ASN A 204 12.69 -20.81 23.37
C ASN A 204 12.47 -19.82 22.21
N VAL A 205 12.19 -20.39 21.04
CA VAL A 205 11.85 -19.66 19.81
C VAL A 205 10.33 -19.66 19.62
N ILE A 206 9.76 -18.48 19.39
CA ILE A 206 8.33 -18.23 19.26
C ILE A 206 8.07 -17.75 17.83
N LEU A 207 7.23 -18.48 17.09
CA LEU A 207 6.71 -17.99 15.82
C LEU A 207 5.67 -16.90 16.10
N ASP A 208 5.78 -15.76 15.45
CA ASP A 208 4.81 -14.68 15.55
C ASP A 208 4.56 -14.06 14.18
N GLY A 209 3.32 -13.67 13.91
CA GLY A 209 2.98 -12.94 12.71
C GLY A 209 1.54 -12.44 12.76
N CYS A 210 1.23 -11.50 11.88
CA CYS A 210 -0.15 -11.12 11.62
C CYS A 210 -0.59 -11.47 10.20
N SER A 211 -1.87 -11.74 9.98
CA SER A 211 -2.42 -12.05 8.65
C SER A 211 -1.76 -13.30 8.07
N ALA A 212 -1.30 -13.28 6.81
CA ALA A 212 -0.51 -14.38 6.23
C ALA A 212 0.67 -14.85 7.11
N GLY A 213 1.28 -13.98 7.93
CA GLY A 213 2.31 -14.39 8.88
C GLY A 213 1.79 -15.24 10.04
N SER A 214 0.56 -14.99 10.48
CA SER A 214 -0.16 -15.86 11.44
C SER A 214 -0.56 -17.19 10.79
N ALA A 215 -1.02 -17.16 9.53
CA ALA A 215 -1.27 -18.38 8.77
C ALA A 215 0.02 -19.22 8.63
N ALA A 216 1.18 -18.59 8.37
CA ALA A 216 2.47 -19.28 8.36
C ALA A 216 2.77 -20.01 9.68
N GLY A 217 2.40 -19.42 10.82
CA GLY A 217 2.47 -20.09 12.13
C GLY A 217 1.68 -21.42 12.14
N TRP A 218 0.45 -21.42 11.63
CA TRP A 218 -0.36 -22.64 11.50
C TRP A 218 0.21 -23.65 10.49
N TRP A 219 0.77 -23.19 9.37
CA TRP A 219 1.47 -24.04 8.40
C TRP A 219 2.68 -24.74 9.00
N HIS A 220 3.49 -24.03 9.80
CA HIS A 220 4.65 -24.63 10.48
C HIS A 220 4.25 -25.51 11.67
N LEU A 221 3.19 -25.15 12.40
CA LEU A 221 2.61 -25.99 13.46
C LEU A 221 2.17 -27.36 12.92
N THR A 222 1.70 -27.40 11.69
CA THR A 222 1.17 -28.62 11.05
C THR A 222 2.13 -29.23 10.03
N SER A 223 3.41 -28.85 10.05
CA SER A 223 4.45 -29.40 9.18
C SER A 223 5.58 -29.98 10.03
N GLU A 224 5.69 -31.31 10.07
CA GLU A 224 6.64 -32.03 10.94
C GLU A 224 8.09 -31.59 10.73
N GLU A 225 8.48 -31.32 9.49
CA GLU A 225 9.81 -30.85 9.13
C GLU A 225 10.16 -29.47 9.71
N SER A 226 9.15 -28.70 10.16
CA SER A 226 9.36 -27.39 10.80
C SER A 226 9.49 -27.48 12.32
N TRP A 227 9.02 -28.57 12.94
CA TRP A 227 8.90 -28.71 14.40
C TRP A 227 10.19 -28.57 15.21
N PRO A 228 11.38 -28.97 14.71
CA PRO A 228 12.63 -28.80 15.45
C PRO A 228 13.01 -27.34 15.71
N TYR A 229 12.43 -26.37 14.99
CA TYR A 229 12.96 -25.01 14.95
C TYR A 229 12.25 -24.00 15.85
N PHE A 230 11.08 -24.33 16.40
CA PHE A 230 10.31 -23.43 17.26
C PHE A 230 9.65 -24.17 18.42
N HIS A 231 9.19 -23.43 19.43
CA HIS A 231 8.75 -23.95 20.72
C HIS A 231 7.36 -23.47 21.15
N LYS A 232 6.94 -22.29 20.66
CA LYS A 232 5.62 -21.69 20.90
C LYS A 232 5.17 -20.93 19.66
N THR A 233 3.89 -20.61 19.59
CA THR A 233 3.35 -19.80 18.49
C THR A 233 2.39 -18.73 19.01
N ILE A 234 2.47 -17.54 18.43
CA ILE A 234 1.50 -16.46 18.55
C ILE A 234 0.95 -16.20 17.14
N THR A 235 -0.34 -16.40 16.96
CA THR A 235 -1.03 -16.19 15.67
C THR A 235 -1.99 -15.03 15.83
N ASN A 236 -1.76 -13.93 15.10
CA ASN A 236 -2.57 -12.72 15.13
C ASN A 236 -3.36 -12.54 13.81
N GLY A 237 -4.66 -12.27 13.91
CA GLY A 237 -5.43 -11.74 12.79
C GLY A 237 -5.82 -12.73 11.69
N VAL A 238 -5.53 -14.04 11.83
CA VAL A 238 -6.12 -15.14 11.01
C VAL A 238 -6.24 -16.45 11.77
N GLY A 239 -7.37 -17.14 11.58
CA GLY A 239 -7.62 -18.50 12.03
C GLY A 239 -7.07 -19.57 11.08
N LEU A 240 -7.60 -20.79 11.18
CA LEU A 240 -7.23 -21.96 10.37
C LEU A 240 -7.85 -21.90 8.96
N ASN A 241 -7.44 -20.92 8.17
CA ASN A 241 -8.14 -20.52 6.96
C ASN A 241 -7.66 -21.24 5.69
N TYR A 242 -8.59 -21.78 4.90
CA TYR A 242 -8.34 -22.31 3.54
C TYR A 242 -8.08 -21.21 2.50
N ALA A 243 -8.70 -20.04 2.66
CA ALA A 243 -8.55 -18.91 1.75
C ALA A 243 -7.19 -18.22 1.86
N PHE A 244 -6.46 -18.35 2.97
CA PHE A 244 -5.10 -17.81 3.16
C PHE A 244 -4.02 -18.91 3.07
N GLY A 245 -4.19 -19.83 2.12
CA GLY A 245 -3.28 -20.94 1.88
C GLY A 245 -4.03 -22.26 2.03
N GLY A 246 -3.84 -23.14 1.05
CA GLY A 246 -4.63 -24.35 0.89
C GLY A 246 -5.37 -24.39 -0.44
N HIS A 247 -4.86 -23.69 -1.46
CA HIS A 247 -5.40 -23.78 -2.81
C HIS A 247 -5.34 -25.22 -3.31
N ASP A 248 -6.39 -25.63 -4.01
CA ASP A 248 -6.33 -26.81 -4.86
C ASP A 248 -5.22 -26.63 -5.90
N LEU A 249 -4.55 -27.73 -6.23
CA LEU A 249 -3.50 -27.80 -7.23
C LEU A 249 -3.96 -27.24 -8.58
N ASP A 250 -5.25 -27.40 -8.90
CA ASP A 250 -5.84 -26.88 -10.13
C ASP A 250 -5.74 -25.35 -10.23
N ILE A 251 -5.95 -24.63 -9.12
CA ILE A 251 -5.85 -23.15 -9.09
C ILE A 251 -4.41 -22.72 -9.32
N ALA A 252 -3.48 -23.36 -8.63
CA ALA A 252 -2.06 -23.02 -8.72
C ALA A 252 -1.49 -23.35 -10.10
N THR A 253 -1.88 -24.49 -10.66
CA THR A 253 -1.51 -24.92 -12.02
C THR A 253 -2.12 -23.98 -13.07
N GLY A 254 -3.39 -23.57 -12.90
CA GLY A 254 -4.05 -22.60 -13.77
C GLY A 254 -3.38 -21.22 -13.75
N LEU A 255 -2.93 -20.75 -12.58
CA LEU A 255 -2.15 -19.51 -12.47
C LEU A 255 -0.80 -19.61 -13.18
N THR A 256 -0.11 -20.74 -13.06
CA THR A 256 1.14 -21.00 -13.77
C THR A 256 0.91 -21.05 -15.28
N ALA A 257 -0.12 -21.74 -15.75
CA ALA A 257 -0.49 -21.81 -17.16
C ALA A 257 -0.81 -20.43 -17.73
N ALA A 258 -1.60 -19.61 -17.02
CA ALA A 258 -1.90 -18.24 -17.43
C ALA A 258 -0.66 -17.34 -17.45
N ALA A 259 0.32 -17.57 -16.56
CA ALA A 259 1.59 -16.85 -16.58
C ALA A 259 2.47 -17.24 -17.76
N LEU A 260 2.51 -18.53 -18.10
CA LEU A 260 3.21 -19.05 -19.28
C LEU A 260 2.63 -18.46 -20.56
N ASP A 261 1.30 -18.51 -20.71
CA ASP A 261 0.59 -17.94 -21.86
C ASP A 261 0.83 -16.43 -21.99
N ALA A 262 0.64 -15.68 -20.90
CA ALA A 262 0.85 -14.24 -20.89
C ALA A 262 2.30 -13.83 -21.24
N ALA A 263 3.29 -14.67 -20.94
CA ALA A 263 4.70 -14.46 -21.25
C ALA A 263 5.12 -15.05 -22.61
N GLY A 264 4.25 -15.79 -23.30
CA GLY A 264 4.60 -16.51 -24.53
C GLY A 264 5.62 -17.64 -24.29
N CYS A 265 5.64 -18.22 -23.09
CA CYS A 265 6.57 -19.26 -22.69
C CYS A 265 5.94 -20.67 -22.74
N GLU A 266 6.71 -21.67 -23.18
CA GLU A 266 6.25 -23.06 -23.23
C GLU A 266 6.34 -23.77 -21.87
N ASN A 267 7.22 -23.33 -20.97
CA ASN A 267 7.47 -23.94 -19.67
C ASN A 267 8.12 -22.95 -18.68
N VAL A 268 8.25 -23.37 -17.41
CA VAL A 268 8.79 -22.54 -16.33
C VAL A 268 10.28 -22.20 -16.54
N ASP A 269 11.05 -23.03 -17.25
CA ASP A 269 12.44 -22.73 -17.61
C ASP A 269 12.54 -21.46 -18.47
N CYS A 270 11.59 -21.25 -19.40
CA CYS A 270 11.49 -20.02 -20.17
C CYS A 270 11.27 -18.81 -19.25
N LEU A 271 10.31 -18.88 -18.32
CA LEU A 271 10.06 -17.82 -17.33
C LEU A 271 11.30 -17.56 -16.46
N ARG A 272 12.08 -18.60 -16.15
CA ARG A 272 13.30 -18.52 -15.32
C ARG A 272 14.38 -17.68 -15.98
N SER A 273 14.44 -17.68 -17.32
CA SER A 273 15.42 -16.90 -18.08
C SER A 273 15.11 -15.40 -18.17
N MET A 274 13.89 -14.98 -17.83
CA MET A 274 13.46 -13.59 -17.97
C MET A 274 13.95 -12.69 -16.81
N PRO A 275 14.32 -11.42 -17.08
CA PRO A 275 14.57 -10.43 -16.04
C PRO A 275 13.32 -10.22 -15.16
N ALA A 276 13.54 -9.96 -13.87
CA ALA A 276 12.42 -9.88 -12.93
C ALA A 276 11.41 -8.76 -13.27
N GLU A 277 11.94 -7.63 -13.77
CA GLU A 277 11.17 -6.45 -14.13
C GLU A 277 10.27 -6.68 -15.34
N GLU A 278 10.73 -7.46 -16.31
CA GLU A 278 9.98 -7.86 -17.50
C GLU A 278 8.94 -8.95 -17.18
N LEU A 279 9.26 -9.83 -16.22
CA LEU A 279 8.43 -10.96 -15.87
C LEU A 279 7.22 -10.58 -14.99
N ASN A 280 7.38 -9.64 -14.04
CA ASN A 280 6.32 -9.30 -13.08
C ASN A 280 5.00 -8.82 -13.73
N PRO A 281 5.00 -8.03 -14.82
CA PRO A 281 3.78 -7.68 -15.57
C PRO A 281 2.98 -8.89 -16.05
N HIS A 282 3.64 -9.95 -16.52
CA HIS A 282 2.97 -11.17 -16.98
C HIS A 282 2.25 -11.89 -15.83
N PHE A 283 2.87 -11.96 -14.65
CA PHE A 283 2.21 -12.49 -13.45
C PHE A 283 1.00 -11.67 -12.99
N ARG A 284 1.05 -10.35 -13.17
CA ARG A 284 -0.09 -9.45 -12.89
C ARG A 284 -1.25 -9.69 -13.85
N ASN A 285 -0.96 -9.97 -15.12
CA ASN A 285 -1.97 -10.32 -16.12
C ASN A 285 -2.54 -11.72 -15.89
N ALA A 286 -1.72 -12.71 -15.58
CA ALA A 286 -2.15 -14.08 -15.27
C ALA A 286 -3.22 -14.11 -14.18
N LYS A 287 -3.06 -13.32 -13.11
CA LYS A 287 -4.07 -13.20 -12.04
C LYS A 287 -5.38 -12.55 -12.50
N ARG A 288 -5.35 -11.68 -13.52
CA ARG A 288 -6.56 -11.06 -14.11
C ARG A 288 -7.31 -12.06 -14.98
N VAL A 289 -6.58 -12.83 -15.80
CA VAL A 289 -7.15 -13.90 -16.65
C VAL A 289 -7.73 -15.01 -15.78
N ASN A 290 -7.05 -15.39 -14.69
CA ASN A 290 -7.59 -16.39 -13.75
C ASN A 290 -8.83 -15.89 -12.97
N GLY A 291 -9.04 -14.57 -12.87
CA GLY A 291 -10.26 -14.00 -12.31
C GLY A 291 -11.54 -14.37 -13.07
N ALA A 292 -11.42 -14.86 -14.31
CA ALA A 292 -12.52 -15.40 -15.11
C ALA A 292 -12.86 -16.87 -14.81
N PHE A 293 -11.96 -17.63 -14.17
CA PHE A 293 -12.21 -19.03 -13.77
C PHE A 293 -12.89 -19.14 -12.39
N HIS A 294 -12.95 -18.06 -11.62
CA HIS A 294 -13.52 -18.04 -10.27
C HIS A 294 -14.42 -16.82 -10.04
N PRO A 295 -15.71 -16.92 -10.38
CA PRO A 295 -16.64 -15.81 -10.27
C PRO A 295 -16.85 -15.34 -8.82
N THR A 296 -16.72 -16.23 -7.84
CA THR A 296 -17.11 -15.97 -6.45
C THR A 296 -16.02 -15.43 -5.55
N LYS A 297 -14.76 -15.33 -6.02
CA LYS A 297 -13.53 -14.98 -5.27
C LYS A 297 -13.84 -14.29 -3.94
N LEU A 298 -14.04 -15.09 -2.89
CA LEU A 298 -14.29 -14.58 -1.56
C LEU A 298 -13.13 -13.63 -1.20
N ALA A 299 -13.45 -12.60 -0.40
CA ALA A 299 -12.69 -11.39 -0.04
C ALA A 299 -11.16 -11.48 0.14
N LEU A 300 -10.57 -12.68 0.19
CA LEU A 300 -9.28 -12.98 0.79
C LEU A 300 -8.44 -14.01 0.03
N GLN A 301 -8.92 -14.56 -1.09
CA GLN A 301 -8.08 -15.49 -1.86
C GLN A 301 -6.87 -14.75 -2.45
N PRO A 302 -5.63 -15.12 -2.06
CA PRO A 302 -4.41 -14.38 -2.39
C PRO A 302 -4.07 -14.47 -3.89
N GLY A 303 -4.63 -15.44 -4.61
CA GLY A 303 -4.22 -15.81 -5.96
C GLY A 303 -2.99 -16.69 -5.85
N TRP A 304 -1.81 -16.08 -5.69
CA TRP A 304 -0.58 -16.81 -5.40
C TRP A 304 -0.42 -16.99 -3.88
N GLY A 305 -0.36 -18.23 -3.40
CA GLY A 305 -0.22 -18.55 -1.99
C GLY A 305 0.04 -20.03 -1.75
N PRO A 306 0.11 -20.48 -0.48
CA PRO A 306 0.38 -21.87 -0.17
C PRO A 306 -0.63 -22.85 -0.80
N VAL A 307 -0.14 -24.01 -1.22
CA VAL A 307 -0.93 -25.11 -1.82
C VAL A 307 -0.77 -26.39 -1.01
N ILE A 308 -1.81 -27.22 -0.96
CA ILE A 308 -1.71 -28.58 -0.40
C ILE A 308 -1.14 -29.48 -1.50
N ASP A 309 0.18 -29.63 -1.53
CA ASP A 309 0.91 -30.33 -2.61
C ASP A 309 1.29 -31.77 -2.27
N GLY A 310 1.01 -32.23 -1.03
CA GLY A 310 1.52 -33.50 -0.52
C GLY A 310 3.02 -33.53 -0.24
N GLY A 311 3.75 -32.47 -0.59
CA GLY A 311 5.18 -32.30 -0.35
C GLY A 311 5.46 -31.52 0.94
N PHE A 312 5.00 -30.28 1.04
CA PHE A 312 5.07 -29.50 2.29
C PHE A 312 4.01 -29.99 3.29
N LYS A 313 2.82 -30.33 2.79
CA LYS A 313 1.67 -30.78 3.59
C LYS A 313 0.64 -31.56 2.77
N SER A 314 -0.02 -32.54 3.41
CA SER A 314 -0.94 -33.48 2.76
C SER A 314 -2.44 -33.19 2.93
N MET A 315 -2.83 -32.28 3.83
CA MET A 315 -4.25 -31.94 4.06
C MET A 315 -4.40 -30.49 4.53
N SER A 316 -5.65 -30.02 4.60
CA SER A 316 -5.98 -28.67 5.03
C SER A 316 -5.52 -28.36 6.47
N LEU A 317 -5.39 -27.06 6.79
CA LEU A 317 -5.08 -26.63 8.16
C LEU A 317 -6.18 -27.05 9.15
N VAL A 318 -7.45 -26.95 8.74
CA VAL A 318 -8.60 -27.34 9.57
C VAL A 318 -8.54 -28.82 9.92
N ASP A 319 -8.37 -29.69 8.92
CA ASP A 319 -8.33 -31.13 9.16
C ASP A 319 -7.09 -31.55 9.93
N SER A 320 -5.95 -30.91 9.66
CA SER A 320 -4.72 -31.19 10.40
C SER A 320 -4.88 -30.95 11.88
N VAL A 321 -5.37 -29.77 12.27
CA VAL A 321 -5.59 -29.45 13.68
C VAL A 321 -6.70 -30.32 14.26
N ARG A 322 -7.79 -30.54 13.53
CA ARG A 322 -8.92 -31.36 13.98
C ARG A 322 -8.55 -32.81 14.23
N THR A 323 -7.70 -33.39 13.41
CA THR A 323 -7.27 -34.80 13.50
C THR A 323 -6.04 -34.99 14.38
N GLY A 324 -5.32 -33.91 14.71
CA GLY A 324 -4.15 -33.92 15.59
C GLY A 324 -2.80 -33.96 14.87
N GLU A 325 -2.76 -33.70 13.55
CA GLU A 325 -1.53 -33.45 12.78
C GLU A 325 -0.97 -32.05 13.07
N ILE A 326 -0.57 -31.84 14.32
CA ILE A 326 -0.04 -30.58 14.85
C ILE A 326 1.12 -30.88 15.81
N ARG A 327 2.11 -29.98 15.88
CA ARG A 327 3.29 -30.11 16.74
C ARG A 327 2.90 -30.37 18.19
N PRO A 328 3.33 -31.49 18.79
CA PRO A 328 2.90 -31.83 20.15
C PRO A 328 3.51 -30.90 21.20
N ASN A 329 2.75 -30.70 22.30
CA ASN A 329 3.09 -29.98 23.51
C ASN A 329 3.53 -28.52 23.24
N THR A 330 2.87 -27.87 22.28
CA THR A 330 3.20 -26.51 21.87
C THR A 330 2.20 -25.53 22.46
N PRO A 331 2.61 -24.58 23.32
CA PRO A 331 1.76 -23.47 23.73
C PRO A 331 1.43 -22.55 22.55
N ILE A 332 0.15 -22.26 22.34
CA ILE A 332 -0.35 -21.46 21.21
C ILE A 332 -1.24 -20.32 21.74
N SER A 333 -0.87 -19.08 21.44
CA SER A 333 -1.74 -17.90 21.62
C SER A 333 -2.44 -17.63 20.29
N PHE A 334 -3.74 -17.93 20.20
CA PHE A 334 -4.53 -17.67 19.00
C PHE A 334 -5.36 -16.40 19.18
N ASN A 335 -5.01 -15.35 18.46
CA ASN A 335 -5.53 -14.01 18.64
C ASN A 335 -6.21 -13.52 17.36
N TYR A 336 -7.38 -12.90 17.47
CA TYR A 336 -8.04 -12.22 16.35
C TYR A 336 -8.83 -11.01 16.83
N ALA A 337 -9.10 -10.05 15.95
CA ALA A 337 -9.88 -8.86 16.27
C ALA A 337 -11.39 -9.13 16.16
N GLU A 338 -12.20 -8.47 16.98
CA GLU A 338 -13.67 -8.64 16.97
C GLU A 338 -14.28 -8.36 15.58
N HIS A 339 -13.68 -7.42 14.85
CA HIS A 339 -14.06 -7.02 13.49
C HIS A 339 -12.93 -7.27 12.47
N ASP A 340 -12.23 -8.40 12.61
CA ASP A 340 -11.05 -8.76 11.82
C ASP A 340 -11.28 -8.64 10.31
N ALA A 341 -12.39 -9.21 9.81
CA ALA A 341 -12.70 -9.22 8.39
C ALA A 341 -13.35 -7.91 7.86
N TRP A 342 -13.56 -6.90 8.70
CA TRP A 342 -14.40 -5.73 8.39
C TRP A 342 -13.94 -4.98 7.14
N GLY A 343 -12.69 -4.53 7.12
CA GLY A 343 -12.13 -3.78 5.98
C GLY A 343 -11.95 -4.63 4.72
N MET A 344 -11.98 -5.96 4.84
CA MET A 344 -11.82 -6.89 3.73
C MET A 344 -13.16 -7.27 3.09
N SER A 345 -14.25 -7.21 3.87
CA SER A 345 -15.59 -7.61 3.44
C SER A 345 -16.08 -6.76 2.26
N ASP A 346 -15.82 -5.46 2.28
CA ASP A 346 -16.20 -4.54 1.19
C ASP A 346 -15.48 -4.90 -0.13
N GLY A 347 -14.17 -5.17 -0.04
CA GLY A 347 -13.37 -5.61 -1.17
C GLY A 347 -13.84 -6.93 -1.76
N GLY A 348 -14.27 -7.86 -0.89
CA GLY A 348 -14.86 -9.13 -1.32
C GLY A 348 -16.19 -8.98 -2.02
N PHE A 349 -17.10 -8.20 -1.46
CA PHE A 349 -18.39 -7.94 -2.09
C PHE A 349 -18.20 -7.30 -3.47
N ASN A 350 -17.35 -6.29 -3.57
CA ASN A 350 -17.04 -5.64 -4.85
C ASN A 350 -16.34 -6.58 -5.85
N SER A 351 -15.51 -7.51 -5.37
CA SER A 351 -14.91 -8.54 -6.23
C SER A 351 -15.98 -9.49 -6.77
N ALA A 352 -16.96 -9.89 -5.96
CA ALA A 352 -18.05 -10.74 -6.40
C ALA A 352 -18.96 -10.02 -7.41
N VAL A 353 -19.27 -8.74 -7.18
CA VAL A 353 -20.03 -7.90 -8.14
C VAL A 353 -19.34 -7.83 -9.50
N LYS A 354 -18.01 -7.82 -9.52
CA LYS A 354 -17.23 -7.78 -10.76
C LYS A 354 -17.20 -9.11 -11.50
N ASN A 355 -17.15 -10.23 -10.76
CA ASN A 355 -16.76 -11.52 -11.31
C ASN A 355 -17.93 -12.51 -11.45
N ILE A 356 -19.02 -12.37 -10.69
CA ILE A 356 -20.22 -13.22 -10.85
C ILE A 356 -21.10 -12.65 -11.95
N PRO A 357 -21.38 -13.39 -13.04
CA PRO A 357 -22.16 -12.90 -14.18
C PRO A 357 -23.53 -12.31 -13.81
N ALA A 358 -24.20 -12.88 -12.81
CA ALA A 358 -25.49 -12.40 -12.32
C ALA A 358 -25.48 -10.94 -11.83
N PHE A 359 -24.33 -10.37 -11.45
CA PHE A 359 -24.22 -8.97 -11.04
C PHE A 359 -24.00 -7.99 -12.20
N ALA A 360 -23.63 -8.46 -13.40
CA ALA A 360 -23.40 -7.61 -14.56
C ALA A 360 -24.55 -6.61 -14.85
N PRO A 361 -25.85 -7.03 -14.87
CA PRO A 361 -26.96 -6.09 -15.10
C PRO A 361 -27.21 -5.12 -13.95
N HIS A 362 -26.65 -5.37 -12.77
CA HIS A 362 -26.91 -4.61 -11.54
C HIS A 362 -25.77 -3.71 -11.10
N THR A 363 -24.61 -3.78 -11.78
CA THR A 363 -23.38 -3.09 -11.37
C THR A 363 -23.57 -1.59 -11.15
N GLN A 364 -24.31 -0.91 -12.03
CA GLN A 364 -24.56 0.53 -11.88
C GLN A 364 -25.47 0.83 -10.68
N THR A 365 -26.53 0.06 -10.49
CA THR A 365 -27.44 0.21 -9.34
C THR A 365 -26.72 0.00 -8.02
N ILE A 366 -25.82 -0.99 -7.94
CA ILE A 366 -24.99 -1.23 -6.76
C ILE A 366 -24.09 -0.01 -6.49
N LYS A 367 -23.42 0.52 -7.52
CA LYS A 367 -22.60 1.73 -7.38
C LYS A 367 -23.40 2.93 -6.89
N ASP A 368 -24.61 3.13 -7.41
CA ASP A 368 -25.49 4.24 -6.99
C ASP A 368 -25.90 4.10 -5.52
N LEU A 369 -26.21 2.87 -5.06
CA LEU A 369 -26.53 2.58 -3.66
C LEU A 369 -25.31 2.79 -2.75
N GLN A 370 -24.13 2.37 -3.19
CA GLN A 370 -22.86 2.58 -2.47
C GLN A 370 -22.54 4.07 -2.34
N ALA A 371 -22.74 4.85 -3.40
CA ALA A 371 -22.60 6.31 -3.37
C ALA A 371 -23.62 6.97 -2.42
N ALA A 372 -24.79 6.36 -2.22
CA ALA A 372 -25.79 6.78 -1.24
C ALA A 372 -25.52 6.29 0.20
N GLY A 373 -24.38 5.62 0.44
CA GLY A 373 -23.97 5.14 1.76
C GLY A 373 -24.44 3.72 2.11
N ILE A 374 -24.96 2.95 1.15
CA ILE A 374 -25.31 1.53 1.30
C ILE A 374 -24.22 0.70 0.62
N ILE A 375 -23.18 0.36 1.37
CA ILE A 375 -21.95 -0.30 0.91
C ILE A 375 -22.23 -1.72 0.44
N VAL A 376 -23.02 -2.47 1.20
CA VAL A 376 -23.42 -3.85 0.87
C VAL A 376 -24.95 -3.91 0.88
N PRO A 377 -25.63 -3.74 -0.26
CA PRO A 377 -27.08 -3.64 -0.28
C PRO A 377 -27.78 -5.00 -0.14
N SER A 378 -28.94 -5.01 0.52
CA SER A 378 -29.78 -6.18 0.82
C SER A 378 -30.00 -7.13 -0.35
N ASP A 379 -30.63 -6.67 -1.43
CA ASP A 379 -31.00 -7.54 -2.56
C ASP A 379 -29.77 -8.24 -3.17
N TYR A 380 -28.63 -7.55 -3.17
CA TYR A 380 -27.39 -8.02 -3.77
C TYR A 380 -26.56 -8.90 -2.83
N THR A 381 -26.78 -8.78 -1.52
CA THR A 381 -26.21 -9.68 -0.51
C THR A 381 -26.85 -11.07 -0.62
N ASP A 382 -28.19 -11.12 -0.71
CA ASP A 382 -28.90 -12.39 -0.89
C ASP A 382 -28.62 -13.00 -2.27
N LEU A 383 -28.51 -12.17 -3.33
CA LEU A 383 -28.09 -12.62 -4.66
C LEU A 383 -26.71 -13.28 -4.61
N TYR A 384 -25.74 -12.66 -3.92
CA TYR A 384 -24.42 -13.25 -3.74
C TYR A 384 -24.51 -14.68 -3.19
N PHE A 385 -25.24 -14.89 -2.09
CA PHE A 385 -25.34 -16.21 -1.47
C PHE A 385 -26.02 -17.23 -2.36
N LYS A 386 -27.05 -16.83 -3.11
CA LYS A 386 -27.76 -17.72 -4.04
C LYS A 386 -26.88 -18.14 -5.22
N GLU A 387 -26.12 -17.21 -5.77
CA GLU A 387 -25.20 -17.51 -6.88
C GLU A 387 -24.01 -18.38 -6.44
N VAL A 388 -23.56 -18.23 -5.20
CA VAL A 388 -22.40 -18.96 -4.68
C VAL A 388 -22.80 -20.35 -4.18
N PHE A 389 -23.88 -20.45 -3.40
CA PHE A 389 -24.26 -21.67 -2.66
C PHE A 389 -25.49 -22.38 -3.22
N GLY A 390 -26.24 -21.72 -4.09
CA GLY A 390 -27.53 -22.19 -4.58
C GLY A 390 -28.70 -21.74 -3.72
N GLU A 391 -29.85 -21.57 -4.36
CA GLU A 391 -31.07 -21.07 -3.70
C GLU A 391 -31.58 -21.98 -2.58
N ASP A 392 -31.50 -23.30 -2.75
CA ASP A 392 -31.94 -24.26 -1.73
C ASP A 392 -31.08 -24.18 -0.46
N VAL A 393 -29.75 -24.11 -0.63
CA VAL A 393 -28.80 -23.98 0.49
C VAL A 393 -28.96 -22.62 1.16
N PHE A 394 -29.13 -21.55 0.38
CA PHE A 394 -29.43 -20.24 0.92
C PHE A 394 -30.68 -20.25 1.79
N ASN A 395 -31.79 -20.77 1.27
CA ASN A 395 -33.07 -20.77 2.00
C ASN A 395 -33.04 -21.69 3.23
N ALA A 396 -32.36 -22.83 3.16
CA ALA A 396 -32.30 -23.80 4.25
C ALA A 396 -31.35 -23.39 5.37
N TYR A 397 -30.17 -22.83 5.04
CA TYR A 397 -29.06 -22.65 5.98
C TYR A 397 -28.67 -21.18 6.18
N ILE A 398 -28.48 -20.42 5.11
CA ILE A 398 -27.81 -19.10 5.17
C ILE A 398 -28.80 -17.98 5.53
N ALA A 399 -29.96 -17.95 4.89
CA ALA A 399 -30.97 -16.90 5.05
C ALA A 399 -31.44 -16.66 6.50
N PRO A 400 -31.59 -17.67 7.37
CA PRO A 400 -32.02 -17.47 8.75
C PRO A 400 -31.12 -16.55 9.59
N GLU A 401 -29.80 -16.58 9.36
CA GLU A 401 -28.82 -15.79 10.14
C GLU A 401 -28.26 -14.61 9.34
N PHE A 402 -27.98 -14.81 8.04
CA PHE A 402 -27.29 -13.85 7.19
C PHE A 402 -28.20 -13.16 6.18
N GLY A 403 -29.43 -13.64 6.00
CA GLY A 403 -30.38 -13.09 5.05
C GLY A 403 -30.66 -11.61 5.32
N CYS A 404 -30.70 -10.82 4.25
CA CYS A 404 -30.82 -9.39 4.37
C CYS A 404 -31.96 -8.82 3.53
N ALA A 405 -33.17 -8.81 4.09
CA ALA A 405 -34.34 -8.27 3.41
C ALA A 405 -34.34 -6.73 3.31
N ASN A 406 -34.89 -6.20 2.22
CA ASN A 406 -35.17 -4.78 2.04
C ASN A 406 -36.02 -4.17 3.17
N ASN A 407 -36.04 -2.84 3.23
CA ASN A 407 -36.96 -2.10 4.08
C ASN A 407 -38.42 -2.38 3.69
N ALA A 408 -39.36 -2.07 4.60
CA ALA A 408 -40.78 -2.32 4.38
C ALA A 408 -41.37 -1.57 3.16
N ASP A 409 -40.72 -0.51 2.70
CA ASP A 409 -41.08 0.27 1.50
C ASP A 409 -40.44 -0.27 0.21
N GLY A 410 -39.66 -1.35 0.29
CA GLY A 410 -38.94 -1.96 -0.83
C GLY A 410 -37.59 -1.31 -1.13
N SER A 411 -37.13 -0.33 -0.35
CA SER A 411 -35.80 0.25 -0.53
C SER A 411 -34.70 -0.67 0.01
N ALA A 412 -33.54 -0.66 -0.65
CA ALA A 412 -32.36 -1.38 -0.19
C ALA A 412 -31.90 -0.86 1.18
N ARG A 413 -31.40 -1.77 2.03
CA ARG A 413 -30.79 -1.47 3.32
C ARG A 413 -29.33 -1.89 3.34
N GLU A 414 -28.58 -1.30 4.26
CA GLU A 414 -27.19 -1.69 4.54
C GLU A 414 -27.14 -3.06 5.22
N CYS A 415 -26.33 -3.96 4.66
CA CYS A 415 -26.18 -5.36 5.06
C CYS A 415 -24.73 -5.75 5.32
N ARG A 416 -23.81 -4.77 5.32
CA ARG A 416 -22.38 -4.97 5.56
C ARG A 416 -22.10 -5.80 6.81
N GLU A 417 -22.83 -5.59 7.91
CA GLU A 417 -22.68 -6.35 9.15
C GLU A 417 -22.93 -7.86 8.94
N GLN A 418 -23.94 -8.23 8.15
CA GLN A 418 -24.28 -9.65 7.90
C GLN A 418 -23.27 -10.30 6.97
N PHE A 419 -22.88 -9.58 5.92
CA PHE A 419 -21.84 -10.04 5.00
C PHE A 419 -20.49 -10.19 5.71
N PHE A 420 -20.14 -9.24 6.57
CA PHE A 420 -18.96 -9.29 7.42
C PHE A 420 -18.97 -10.52 8.34
N LYS A 421 -20.08 -10.77 9.06
CA LYS A 421 -20.20 -11.93 9.96
C LYS A 421 -20.08 -13.25 9.19
N TRP A 422 -20.61 -13.31 7.97
CA TRP A 422 -20.41 -14.46 7.10
C TRP A 422 -18.93 -14.68 6.83
N VAL A 423 -18.23 -13.64 6.34
CA VAL A 423 -16.80 -13.73 6.01
C VAL A 423 -15.99 -14.12 7.25
N GLN A 424 -16.14 -13.40 8.36
CA GLN A 424 -15.41 -13.70 9.61
C GLN A 424 -15.72 -15.10 10.16
N GLY A 425 -16.99 -15.51 10.12
CA GLY A 425 -17.41 -16.85 10.53
C GLY A 425 -16.77 -17.94 9.67
N GLN A 426 -16.88 -17.82 8.35
CA GLN A 426 -16.37 -18.81 7.40
C GLN A 426 -14.85 -18.96 7.47
N THR A 427 -14.12 -17.86 7.67
CA THR A 427 -12.68 -17.81 7.40
C THR A 427 -11.78 -17.64 8.63
N TRP A 428 -12.31 -17.24 9.79
CA TRP A 428 -11.55 -17.11 11.04
C TRP A 428 -12.13 -17.88 12.21
N VAL A 429 -13.41 -17.64 12.51
CA VAL A 429 -13.97 -17.99 13.82
C VAL A 429 -14.51 -19.42 13.80
N CYS A 430 -15.42 -19.72 12.88
CA CYS A 430 -16.14 -21.00 12.90
C CYS A 430 -15.30 -22.16 12.36
N ASN A 431 -14.40 -21.92 11.39
CA ASN A 431 -13.42 -22.91 10.96
C ASN A 431 -12.43 -23.29 12.07
N SER A 432 -11.90 -22.30 12.80
CA SER A 432 -10.97 -22.54 13.92
C SER A 432 -11.67 -23.27 15.06
N ARG A 433 -12.88 -22.81 15.42
CA ARG A 433 -13.75 -23.49 16.39
C ARG A 433 -14.03 -24.94 15.99
N TYR A 434 -14.39 -25.17 14.73
CA TYR A 434 -14.65 -26.52 14.21
C TYR A 434 -13.39 -27.39 14.34
N ALA A 435 -12.22 -26.89 13.96
CA ALA A 435 -10.97 -27.61 14.11
C ALA A 435 -10.67 -27.94 15.59
N PHE A 436 -10.84 -26.96 16.48
CA PHE A 436 -10.57 -27.13 17.90
C PHE A 436 -11.52 -28.10 18.60
N SER A 437 -12.73 -28.33 18.06
CA SER A 437 -13.66 -29.33 18.61
C SER A 437 -13.21 -30.79 18.44
N GLY A 438 -12.12 -31.05 17.69
CA GLY A 438 -11.57 -32.38 17.44
C GLY A 438 -10.52 -32.83 18.46
N ALA A 439 -9.37 -33.28 17.97
CA ALA A 439 -8.24 -33.75 18.76
C ALA A 439 -7.83 -32.78 19.88
N PRO A 440 -7.83 -31.44 19.72
CA PRO A 440 -7.49 -30.51 20.81
C PRO A 440 -8.35 -30.66 22.07
N MET A 441 -9.61 -31.13 21.96
CA MET A 441 -10.47 -31.38 23.13
C MET A 441 -10.14 -32.68 23.89
N THR A 442 -9.40 -33.60 23.28
CA THR A 442 -9.26 -34.98 23.77
C THR A 442 -7.82 -35.45 23.89
N ASN A 443 -6.89 -34.82 23.17
CA ASN A 443 -5.48 -35.15 23.14
C ASN A 443 -4.66 -34.11 23.92
N GLY A 444 -4.26 -34.47 25.14
CA GLY A 444 -3.45 -33.62 26.01
C GLY A 444 -2.05 -33.31 25.48
N ASP A 445 -1.57 -34.06 24.47
CA ASP A 445 -0.25 -33.88 23.88
C ASP A 445 -0.22 -32.78 22.82
N ILE A 446 -1.33 -32.09 22.49
CA ILE A 446 -1.31 -30.97 21.53
C ILE A 446 -0.72 -29.69 22.17
N GLY A 447 -0.86 -29.54 23.49
CA GLY A 447 -0.49 -28.32 24.22
C GLY A 447 -1.65 -27.34 24.36
N PRO A 448 -1.54 -26.34 25.26
CA PRO A 448 -2.63 -25.41 25.50
C PRO A 448 -2.76 -24.43 24.33
N ILE A 449 -3.97 -24.35 23.78
CA ILE A 449 -4.38 -23.34 22.78
C ILE A 449 -5.23 -22.30 23.52
N TYR A 450 -4.79 -21.06 23.54
CA TYR A 450 -5.47 -19.93 24.19
C TYR A 450 -6.15 -19.06 23.12
N PRO A 451 -7.44 -19.26 22.81
CA PRO A 451 -8.17 -18.40 21.88
C PRO A 451 -8.52 -17.06 22.55
N MET A 452 -8.20 -15.97 21.87
CA MET A 452 -8.40 -14.60 22.34
C MET A 452 -9.04 -13.73 21.24
N GLU A 453 -10.11 -13.04 21.60
CA GLU A 453 -10.76 -12.03 20.77
C GLU A 453 -10.51 -10.63 21.33
N PHE A 454 -10.05 -9.73 20.46
CA PHE A 454 -9.67 -8.37 20.82
C PHE A 454 -10.75 -7.36 20.40
N GLY A 455 -11.31 -6.63 21.36
CA GLY A 455 -12.42 -5.71 21.16
C GLY A 455 -12.08 -4.22 21.28
N TRP A 456 -10.82 -3.84 21.50
CA TRP A 456 -10.46 -2.42 21.50
C TRP A 456 -10.54 -1.85 20.08
N ARG A 457 -11.12 -0.67 19.95
CA ARG A 457 -11.48 -0.05 18.66
C ARG A 457 -10.23 0.57 18.03
N THR A 458 -9.81 0.05 16.88
CA THR A 458 -8.56 0.40 16.20
C THR A 458 -8.75 1.10 14.86
N CYS A 459 -9.94 1.02 14.27
CA CYS A 459 -10.25 1.50 12.92
C CYS A 459 -11.70 2.04 12.83
N GLU A 460 -12.07 2.48 11.62
CA GLU A 460 -13.34 3.11 11.25
C GLU A 460 -13.67 4.31 12.14
N GLU A 461 -13.48 5.51 11.60
CA GLU A 461 -13.67 6.73 12.36
C GLU A 461 -15.04 7.35 12.02
N ILE A 462 -15.92 7.40 13.01
CA ILE A 462 -17.22 8.05 12.93
C ILE A 462 -17.22 9.20 13.93
N GLU A 463 -17.42 10.42 13.43
CA GLU A 463 -17.40 11.64 14.26
C GLU A 463 -16.11 11.84 15.08
N GLY A 464 -14.97 11.36 14.58
CA GLY A 464 -13.67 11.46 15.27
C GLY A 464 -13.39 10.34 16.26
N GLU A 465 -14.28 9.36 16.41
CA GLU A 465 -14.10 8.20 17.28
C GLU A 465 -13.96 6.91 16.48
N LYS A 466 -13.02 6.06 16.90
CA LYS A 466 -12.86 4.72 16.33
C LYS A 466 -13.98 3.80 16.83
N THR A 467 -14.63 3.09 15.92
CA THR A 467 -15.83 2.29 16.23
C THR A 467 -15.60 0.79 16.15
N LYS A 468 -14.57 0.33 15.43
CA LYS A 468 -14.36 -1.09 15.11
C LYS A 468 -12.97 -1.58 15.47
N SER A 469 -12.82 -2.87 15.76
CA SER A 469 -11.53 -3.53 15.97
C SER A 469 -11.12 -4.30 14.71
N CYS A 470 -10.32 -3.68 13.85
CA CYS A 470 -9.99 -4.27 12.54
C CYS A 470 -8.80 -5.23 12.58
N HIS A 471 -8.64 -5.95 11.47
CA HIS A 471 -7.51 -6.80 11.13
C HIS A 471 -6.17 -6.34 11.68
N CYS A 472 -5.48 -7.23 12.39
CA CYS A 472 -4.17 -6.98 13.01
C CYS A 472 -4.15 -5.87 14.06
N GLY A 473 -5.29 -5.33 14.48
CA GLY A 473 -5.38 -4.28 15.49
C GLY A 473 -4.77 -4.71 16.83
N GLU A 474 -4.94 -5.98 17.19
CA GLU A 474 -4.43 -6.66 18.36
C GLU A 474 -2.91 -6.84 18.34
N SER A 475 -2.31 -7.03 17.16
CA SER A 475 -0.86 -7.32 17.04
C SER A 475 0.01 -6.22 17.67
N GLY A 476 -0.42 -4.95 17.61
CA GLY A 476 0.30 -3.84 18.22
C GLY A 476 0.30 -3.86 19.76
N TYR A 477 -0.66 -4.55 20.38
CA TYR A 477 -0.75 -4.73 21.83
C TYR A 477 -0.06 -6.03 22.27
N VAL A 478 -0.33 -7.12 21.54
CA VAL A 478 0.30 -8.44 21.73
C VAL A 478 1.82 -8.36 21.62
N ASN A 479 2.33 -7.64 20.62
CA ASN A 479 3.78 -7.53 20.36
C ASN A 479 4.41 -6.30 21.02
N SER A 480 3.71 -5.69 22.00
CA SER A 480 4.13 -4.49 22.74
C SER A 480 4.56 -3.32 21.84
N GLN A 481 4.10 -3.24 20.60
CA GLN A 481 4.49 -2.19 19.66
C GLN A 481 3.96 -0.81 20.09
N ARG A 482 2.80 -0.78 20.74
CA ARG A 482 2.17 0.42 21.27
C ARG A 482 2.94 0.98 22.47
N THR A 483 2.93 2.29 22.61
CA THR A 483 3.52 2.98 23.78
C THR A 483 2.47 3.89 24.39
N SER A 484 2.20 3.69 25.69
CA SER A 484 1.33 4.56 26.46
C SER A 484 1.85 6.00 26.46
N ASN A 485 0.95 6.98 26.34
CA ASN A 485 1.29 8.38 26.50
C ASN A 485 0.18 9.16 27.23
N PRO A 486 0.50 10.30 27.88
CA PRO A 486 -0.46 11.03 28.70
C PRO A 486 -1.67 11.62 27.97
N ASN A 487 -1.65 11.71 26.64
CA ASN A 487 -2.75 12.24 25.84
C ASN A 487 -3.70 11.14 25.34
N MET A 488 -3.40 9.86 25.59
CA MET A 488 -4.28 8.73 25.28
C MET A 488 -5.35 8.55 26.37
N PRO A 489 -6.51 7.96 26.03
CA PRO A 489 -7.50 7.52 27.02
C PRO A 489 -6.87 6.63 28.11
N GLU A 490 -7.28 6.81 29.38
CA GLU A 490 -6.67 6.11 30.53
C GLU A 490 -6.86 4.59 30.45
N ASP A 491 -7.97 4.16 29.89
CA ASP A 491 -8.30 2.76 29.63
C ASP A 491 -7.41 2.16 28.53
N GLU A 492 -7.09 2.90 27.46
CA GLU A 492 -6.10 2.48 26.47
C GLU A 492 -4.70 2.36 27.07
N GLN A 493 -4.30 3.32 27.91
CA GLN A 493 -3.01 3.27 28.60
C GLN A 493 -2.89 2.01 29.46
N LYS A 494 -3.93 1.69 30.25
CA LYS A 494 -4.00 0.47 31.05
C LYS A 494 -3.93 -0.77 30.16
N LEU A 495 -4.69 -0.80 29.07
CA LEU A 495 -4.66 -1.90 28.11
C LEU A 495 -3.25 -2.17 27.58
N ILE A 496 -2.52 -1.13 27.15
CA ILE A 496 -1.13 -1.25 26.66
C ILE A 496 -0.21 -1.83 27.75
N GLU A 497 -0.36 -1.37 28.99
CA GLU A 497 0.49 -1.79 30.12
C GLU A 497 0.32 -3.28 30.45
N TRP A 498 -0.92 -3.74 30.68
CA TRP A 498 -1.12 -5.13 31.11
C TRP A 498 -1.03 -6.13 29.95
N THR A 499 -1.41 -5.76 28.72
CA THR A 499 -1.22 -6.65 27.56
C THR A 499 0.27 -6.95 27.35
N SER A 500 1.13 -5.93 27.48
CA SER A 500 2.58 -6.14 27.43
C SER A 500 3.08 -7.13 28.49
N GLU A 501 2.56 -7.08 29.73
CA GLU A 501 2.90 -8.06 30.78
C GLU A 501 2.50 -9.48 30.36
N TYR A 502 1.28 -9.66 29.82
CA TYR A 502 0.73 -10.97 29.47
C TYR A 502 1.55 -11.67 28.40
N TRP A 503 1.81 -10.99 27.29
CA TRP A 503 2.52 -11.62 26.18
C TRP A 503 4.02 -11.73 26.42
N VAL A 504 4.65 -10.79 27.14
CA VAL A 504 6.03 -10.99 27.60
C VAL A 504 6.11 -12.22 28.51
N ASN A 505 5.13 -12.45 29.39
CA ASN A 505 5.09 -13.68 30.18
C ASN A 505 4.90 -14.93 29.29
N PHE A 506 4.06 -14.86 28.26
CA PHE A 506 3.89 -15.95 27.30
C PHE A 506 5.19 -16.26 26.54
N PHE A 507 5.91 -15.26 26.03
CA PHE A 507 7.25 -15.42 25.43
C PHE A 507 8.19 -16.19 26.36
N ASN A 508 8.18 -15.87 27.66
CA ASN A 508 9.03 -16.55 28.65
C ASN A 508 8.53 -17.96 28.99
N THR A 509 7.23 -18.15 29.24
CA THR A 509 6.71 -19.33 29.94
C THR A 509 5.79 -20.22 29.12
N GLY A 510 5.16 -19.68 28.07
CA GLY A 510 4.07 -20.33 27.33
C GLY A 510 2.74 -20.30 28.07
N THR A 511 2.64 -19.58 29.19
CA THR A 511 1.40 -19.38 29.95
C THR A 511 1.17 -17.89 30.19
N PHE A 512 -0.01 -17.54 30.69
CA PHE A 512 -0.38 -16.17 31.02
C PHE A 512 -0.46 -15.97 32.54
N PRO A 513 -0.16 -14.76 33.06
CA PRO A 513 -0.38 -14.43 34.45
C PRO A 513 -1.88 -14.26 34.72
N ASN A 514 -2.29 -14.24 35.99
CA ASN A 514 -3.68 -14.00 36.42
C ASN A 514 -3.84 -12.59 37.04
N THR A 515 -3.10 -11.60 36.54
CA THR A 515 -3.07 -10.25 37.14
C THR A 515 -4.32 -9.43 36.84
N VAL A 516 -4.95 -9.67 35.69
CA VAL A 516 -6.20 -8.99 35.26
C VAL A 516 -7.33 -9.95 34.87
N GLY A 517 -7.11 -11.25 34.99
CA GLY A 517 -8.04 -12.33 34.64
C GLY A 517 -7.27 -13.59 34.27
N GLU A 518 -7.94 -14.74 34.27
CA GLU A 518 -7.32 -16.00 33.90
C GLU A 518 -7.52 -16.27 32.41
N MET A 519 -6.44 -16.35 31.62
CA MET A 519 -6.51 -16.79 30.22
C MET A 519 -6.71 -18.30 30.17
N LEU A 520 -7.88 -18.75 29.71
CA LEU A 520 -8.22 -20.17 29.65
C LEU A 520 -7.84 -20.78 28.30
N SER A 521 -7.36 -22.02 28.35
CA SER A 521 -7.12 -22.81 27.14
C SER A 521 -8.44 -23.37 26.60
N VAL A 522 -8.45 -23.84 25.35
CA VAL A 522 -9.64 -24.43 24.72
C VAL A 522 -10.24 -25.60 25.50
N THR A 523 -9.42 -26.36 26.24
CA THR A 523 -9.89 -27.46 27.10
C THR A 523 -10.47 -27.00 28.42
N ASP A 524 -10.10 -25.79 28.88
CA ASP A 524 -10.55 -25.22 30.15
C ASP A 524 -11.72 -24.25 29.99
N LEU A 525 -12.00 -23.83 28.75
CA LEU A 525 -13.14 -22.96 28.43
C LEU A 525 -14.48 -23.69 28.71
N PRO A 526 -15.52 -22.94 29.15
CA PRO A 526 -16.83 -23.53 29.46
C PRO A 526 -17.46 -24.33 28.33
N ASN A 527 -17.23 -23.90 27.09
CA ASN A 527 -17.60 -24.60 25.86
C ASN A 527 -16.80 -24.05 24.67
N ILE A 528 -16.90 -24.72 23.53
CA ILE A 528 -16.13 -24.40 22.31
C ILE A 528 -16.49 -23.04 21.67
N ASN A 529 -17.63 -22.43 22.00
CA ASN A 529 -18.00 -21.10 21.53
C ASN A 529 -17.43 -19.97 22.42
N THR A 530 -16.85 -20.33 23.57
CA THR A 530 -16.32 -19.35 24.52
C THR A 530 -14.87 -19.02 24.18
N VAL A 531 -14.53 -17.73 24.18
CA VAL A 531 -13.15 -17.25 23.98
C VAL A 531 -12.75 -16.32 25.12
N ASN A 532 -11.45 -16.06 25.26
CA ASN A 532 -10.98 -15.00 26.14
C ASN A 532 -11.15 -13.66 25.42
N TYR A 533 -11.94 -12.76 25.97
CA TYR A 533 -12.21 -11.46 25.38
C TYR A 533 -11.46 -10.35 26.12
N ILE A 534 -10.88 -9.44 25.34
CA ILE A 534 -10.08 -8.32 25.84
C ILE A 534 -10.61 -7.01 25.26
N SER A 535 -10.97 -6.05 26.12
CA SER A 535 -11.32 -4.69 25.70
C SER A 535 -10.84 -3.65 26.73
N SER A 536 -11.23 -2.39 26.57
CA SER A 536 -11.02 -1.35 27.59
C SER A 536 -12.08 -1.31 28.67
N GLU A 537 -13.31 -1.70 28.32
CA GLU A 537 -14.49 -1.62 29.18
C GLU A 537 -14.57 -2.82 30.13
N ALA A 538 -14.03 -3.96 29.68
CA ALA A 538 -13.84 -5.18 30.46
C ALA A 538 -12.35 -5.52 30.46
N ASN A 539 -11.81 -5.84 31.65
CA ASN A 539 -10.57 -6.62 31.76
C ASN A 539 -10.75 -7.97 31.02
N LEU A 540 -9.76 -8.85 31.09
CA LEU A 540 -9.88 -10.19 30.51
C LEU A 540 -11.09 -10.95 31.09
N GLU A 541 -12.03 -11.35 30.22
CA GLU A 541 -13.22 -12.12 30.57
C GLU A 541 -13.48 -13.26 29.58
N GLN A 542 -14.28 -14.26 29.98
CA GLN A 542 -14.74 -15.32 29.07
C GLN A 542 -16.15 -15.05 28.59
N ARG A 543 -16.34 -15.01 27.27
CA ARG A 543 -17.67 -14.80 26.65
C ARG A 543 -17.90 -15.73 25.48
N GLU A 544 -19.15 -16.10 25.25
CA GLU A 544 -19.53 -16.78 24.01
C GLU A 544 -19.54 -15.79 22.85
N THR A 545 -18.98 -16.22 21.71
CA THR A 545 -18.89 -15.41 20.49
C THR A 545 -19.36 -16.22 19.30
N TYR A 546 -20.03 -15.57 18.34
CA TYR A 546 -20.48 -16.17 17.09
C TYR A 546 -21.31 -17.47 17.20
N SER A 547 -21.92 -17.80 18.35
CA SER A 547 -22.64 -19.07 18.55
C SER A 547 -23.73 -19.33 17.51
N ALA A 548 -24.52 -18.32 17.13
CA ALA A 548 -25.57 -18.44 16.11
C ALA A 548 -24.98 -18.58 14.69
N VAL A 549 -23.97 -17.75 14.38
CA VAL A 549 -23.22 -17.80 13.12
C VAL A 549 -22.59 -19.18 12.91
N CYS A 550 -21.86 -19.71 13.91
CA CYS A 550 -21.20 -21.01 13.79
C CYS A 550 -22.17 -22.19 13.79
N ALA A 551 -23.39 -22.06 14.32
CA ALA A 551 -24.41 -23.10 14.19
C ALA A 551 -24.87 -23.29 12.74
N VAL A 552 -24.89 -22.22 11.93
CA VAL A 552 -25.16 -22.33 10.48
C VAL A 552 -24.04 -23.11 9.80
N PHE A 553 -22.79 -22.74 10.06
CA PHE A 553 -21.64 -23.44 9.47
C PHE A 553 -21.57 -24.91 9.92
N ASP A 554 -21.83 -25.22 11.20
CA ASP A 554 -21.87 -26.61 11.67
C ASP A 554 -22.89 -27.46 10.93
N ALA A 555 -24.10 -26.92 10.69
CA ALA A 555 -25.16 -27.62 9.97
C ALA A 555 -24.77 -27.86 8.51
N MET A 556 -24.15 -26.87 7.86
CA MET A 556 -23.62 -27.03 6.50
C MET A 556 -22.49 -28.07 6.48
N VAL A 557 -21.57 -28.06 7.44
CA VAL A 557 -20.46 -29.03 7.49
C VAL A 557 -20.95 -30.45 7.70
N GLU A 558 -22.06 -30.65 8.42
CA GLU A 558 -22.66 -31.98 8.61
C GLU A 558 -23.19 -32.56 7.28
N GLU A 559 -23.75 -31.73 6.40
CA GLU A 559 -24.32 -32.17 5.13
C GLU A 559 -23.28 -32.24 4.00
N PHE A 560 -22.42 -31.22 3.89
CA PHE A 560 -21.56 -31.00 2.73
C PHE A 560 -20.07 -31.27 3.03
N GLY A 561 -19.68 -31.26 4.30
CA GLY A 561 -18.28 -31.43 4.71
C GLY A 561 -17.52 -30.11 4.91
N PRO A 562 -16.38 -30.16 5.62
CA PRO A 562 -15.64 -28.95 6.01
C PRO A 562 -14.93 -28.27 4.85
N ASP A 563 -14.43 -29.03 3.87
CA ASP A 563 -13.72 -28.48 2.72
C ASP A 563 -14.65 -27.63 1.84
N ASP A 564 -15.87 -28.10 1.57
CA ASP A 564 -16.85 -27.33 0.80
C ASP A 564 -17.28 -26.04 1.52
N VAL A 565 -17.50 -26.13 2.83
CA VAL A 565 -18.03 -25.02 3.62
C VAL A 565 -16.97 -23.97 3.95
N PHE A 566 -15.77 -24.40 4.33
CA PHE A 566 -14.68 -23.51 4.76
C PHE A 566 -13.61 -23.26 3.67
N GLY A 567 -13.56 -24.09 2.61
CA GLY A 567 -12.63 -23.98 1.47
C GLY A 567 -12.87 -22.77 0.57
N GLY A 568 -14.03 -22.12 0.71
CA GLY A 568 -14.36 -20.90 -0.02
C GLY A 568 -14.87 -21.18 -1.44
N ALA A 569 -14.31 -20.52 -2.45
CA ALA A 569 -14.81 -20.44 -3.84
C ALA A 569 -14.94 -21.78 -4.62
N HIS A 570 -14.73 -22.92 -3.96
CA HIS A 570 -14.88 -24.27 -4.51
C HIS A 570 -16.34 -24.71 -4.64
N TRP A 571 -17.25 -24.15 -3.83
CA TRP A 571 -18.67 -24.54 -3.87
C TRP A 571 -19.27 -24.40 -5.28
N SER A 572 -19.06 -23.27 -5.96
CA SER A 572 -19.56 -23.03 -7.32
C SER A 572 -18.82 -23.84 -8.41
N TYR A 573 -17.63 -24.36 -8.12
CA TYR A 573 -16.81 -25.12 -9.06
C TYR A 573 -17.15 -26.63 -9.02
N GLU A 574 -17.31 -27.19 -7.82
CA GLU A 574 -17.58 -28.62 -7.63
C GLU A 574 -19.07 -28.98 -7.78
N HIS A 575 -19.96 -28.07 -7.42
CA HIS A 575 -21.42 -28.29 -7.49
C HIS A 575 -22.05 -27.73 -8.78
N GLY A 576 -21.21 -27.18 -9.67
CA GLY A 576 -21.55 -26.66 -11.00
C GLY A 576 -22.20 -25.27 -10.99
N PRO A 577 -22.22 -24.56 -12.15
CA PRO A 577 -23.12 -23.44 -12.33
C PRO A 577 -24.58 -23.93 -12.25
N MET A 578 -25.43 -23.17 -11.58
CA MET A 578 -26.87 -23.41 -11.60
C MET A 578 -27.42 -23.23 -13.03
N GLY A 579 -27.78 -24.35 -13.67
CA GLY A 579 -28.83 -24.43 -14.68
C GLY A 579 -28.53 -25.32 -15.90
N PRO A 580 -29.45 -26.23 -16.31
CA PRO A 580 -29.32 -26.95 -17.58
C PRO A 580 -29.37 -25.97 -18.75
N GLN A 581 -28.41 -26.04 -19.65
CA GLN A 581 -28.43 -25.27 -20.90
C GLN A 581 -29.44 -25.91 -21.85
N ALA A 582 -30.38 -25.13 -22.40
CA ALA A 582 -31.36 -25.62 -23.38
C ALA A 582 -30.75 -25.87 -24.78
N CYS A 583 -29.42 -25.87 -24.90
CA CYS A 583 -28.67 -25.93 -26.15
C CYS A 583 -28.07 -27.30 -26.50
N ASP A 584 -28.27 -28.32 -25.67
CA ASP A 584 -27.64 -29.64 -25.84
C ASP A 584 -28.06 -30.39 -27.13
N ASP A 585 -29.13 -29.95 -27.83
CA ASP A 585 -29.66 -30.61 -29.04
C ASP A 585 -29.99 -29.64 -30.21
N VAL A 586 -29.51 -28.38 -30.19
CA VAL A 586 -29.86 -27.38 -31.22
C VAL A 586 -28.73 -27.21 -32.23
N ASP A 587 -28.91 -27.73 -33.45
CA ASP A 587 -28.03 -27.51 -34.59
C ASP A 587 -28.35 -26.14 -35.26
N CYS A 588 -27.46 -25.17 -35.05
CA CYS A 588 -27.60 -23.79 -35.51
C CYS A 588 -27.01 -23.53 -36.91
N GLY A 589 -26.36 -24.51 -37.53
CA GLY A 589 -25.64 -24.36 -38.80
C GLY A 589 -24.24 -23.76 -38.66
N GLU A 590 -23.50 -23.61 -39.78
CA GLU A 590 -22.10 -23.17 -39.79
C GLU A 590 -21.90 -21.77 -39.16
N ASN A 591 -20.91 -21.68 -38.26
CA ASN A 591 -20.49 -20.48 -37.54
C ASN A 591 -21.61 -19.85 -36.69
N LYS A 592 -22.54 -20.65 -36.16
CA LYS A 592 -23.56 -20.22 -35.20
C LYS A 592 -23.61 -21.12 -33.97
N VAL A 593 -23.69 -20.50 -32.80
CA VAL A 593 -23.83 -21.14 -31.49
C VAL A 593 -25.23 -20.89 -30.93
N CYS A 594 -25.78 -21.91 -30.26
CA CYS A 594 -27.04 -21.79 -29.55
C CYS A 594 -26.84 -21.01 -28.24
N VAL A 595 -27.72 -20.04 -27.96
CA VAL A 595 -27.79 -19.31 -26.70
C VAL A 595 -29.20 -19.40 -26.11
N ASN A 596 -29.29 -19.44 -24.79
CA ASN A 596 -30.56 -19.38 -24.08
C ASN A 596 -31.06 -17.92 -24.06
N ASN A 597 -32.33 -17.70 -24.40
CA ASN A 597 -32.95 -16.37 -24.30
C ASN A 597 -33.34 -16.05 -22.84
N ASP A 598 -33.65 -14.77 -22.58
CA ASP A 598 -33.98 -14.20 -21.26
C ASP A 598 -35.09 -14.92 -20.46
N ASP A 599 -35.86 -15.79 -21.10
CA ASP A 599 -36.92 -16.56 -20.45
C ASP A 599 -36.45 -17.91 -19.88
N GLY A 600 -35.19 -18.31 -20.13
CA GLY A 600 -34.60 -19.56 -19.66
C GLY A 600 -35.25 -20.83 -20.24
N VAL A 601 -36.14 -20.68 -21.22
CA VAL A 601 -36.96 -21.77 -21.80
C VAL A 601 -36.82 -21.84 -23.32
N THR A 602 -36.49 -20.73 -23.97
CA THR A 602 -36.31 -20.65 -25.42
C THR A 602 -34.84 -20.43 -25.77
N THR A 603 -34.43 -20.95 -26.94
CA THR A 603 -33.08 -20.79 -27.47
C THR A 603 -33.10 -19.99 -28.77
N SER A 604 -32.00 -19.31 -29.06
CA SER A 604 -31.73 -18.65 -30.33
C SER A 604 -30.33 -19.03 -30.84
N CYS A 605 -30.13 -18.99 -32.15
CA CYS A 605 -28.85 -19.29 -32.78
C CYS A 605 -28.19 -17.99 -33.19
N VAL A 606 -27.08 -17.63 -32.53
CA VAL A 606 -26.29 -16.44 -32.81
C VAL A 606 -24.96 -16.83 -33.45
N CYS A 607 -24.25 -15.93 -34.11
CA CYS A 607 -22.95 -16.26 -34.69
C CYS A 607 -21.93 -16.68 -33.62
N GLU A 608 -21.07 -17.64 -33.94
CA GLU A 608 -19.94 -18.08 -33.10
C GLU A 608 -18.95 -16.93 -32.88
N ASP A 609 -18.20 -16.99 -31.77
CA ASP A 609 -17.17 -16.01 -31.45
C ASP A 609 -16.19 -15.85 -32.63
N GLY A 610 -16.04 -14.60 -33.05
CA GLY A 610 -15.28 -14.21 -34.22
C GLY A 610 -16.06 -14.11 -35.52
N PHE A 611 -17.39 -14.19 -35.47
CA PHE A 611 -18.30 -13.98 -36.59
C PHE A 611 -19.47 -13.05 -36.22
N ILE A 612 -19.97 -12.28 -37.18
CA ILE A 612 -21.14 -11.40 -37.04
C ILE A 612 -22.24 -11.74 -38.05
N GLU A 613 -23.49 -11.39 -37.74
CA GLU A 613 -24.64 -11.61 -38.61
C GLU A 613 -24.62 -10.68 -39.83
N ALA A 614 -24.66 -11.26 -41.03
CA ALA A 614 -24.82 -10.56 -42.30
C ALA A 614 -25.98 -11.19 -43.10
N GLY A 615 -27.20 -10.71 -42.84
CA GLY A 615 -28.42 -11.34 -43.35
C GLY A 615 -28.66 -12.69 -42.68
N ASP A 616 -28.81 -13.76 -43.45
CA ASP A 616 -29.05 -15.12 -42.90
C ASP A 616 -27.73 -15.88 -42.56
N ALA A 617 -26.55 -15.32 -42.88
CA ALA A 617 -25.24 -15.97 -42.75
C ALA A 617 -24.33 -15.27 -41.71
N CYS A 618 -23.36 -16.00 -41.15
CA CYS A 618 -22.32 -15.47 -40.29
C CYS A 618 -21.02 -15.26 -41.06
N VAL A 619 -20.49 -14.05 -41.01
CA VAL A 619 -19.24 -13.65 -41.68
C VAL A 619 -18.20 -13.29 -40.63
N VAL A 620 -16.91 -13.48 -40.96
CA VAL A 620 -15.80 -13.21 -40.01
C VAL A 620 -15.89 -11.77 -39.51
N ASP A 621 -15.86 -11.62 -38.19
CA ASP A 621 -15.84 -10.32 -37.55
C ASP A 621 -14.48 -9.66 -37.82
N PRO A 622 -14.44 -8.55 -38.59
CA PRO A 622 -13.20 -7.85 -38.89
C PRO A 622 -12.51 -7.27 -37.64
N CYS A 623 -13.21 -7.18 -36.50
CA CYS A 623 -12.66 -6.68 -35.25
C CYS A 623 -11.85 -7.71 -34.44
N VAL A 624 -11.89 -9.00 -34.82
CA VAL A 624 -11.16 -10.09 -34.12
C VAL A 624 -9.65 -9.94 -34.20
N SER A 625 -9.13 -9.34 -35.26
CA SER A 625 -7.69 -9.07 -35.40
C SER A 625 -7.22 -7.80 -34.68
N GLU A 626 -8.07 -7.24 -33.80
CA GLU A 626 -7.85 -5.97 -33.10
C GLU A 626 -7.33 -4.84 -34.03
N PRO A 627 -8.05 -4.51 -35.11
CA PRO A 627 -7.56 -3.56 -36.10
C PRO A 627 -7.59 -2.10 -35.62
N CYS A 628 -8.18 -1.82 -34.45
CA CYS A 628 -8.30 -0.51 -33.85
C CYS A 628 -7.28 -0.29 -32.73
N HIS A 629 -7.11 0.96 -32.29
CA HIS A 629 -6.28 1.27 -31.13
C HIS A 629 -6.76 0.50 -29.89
N GLU A 630 -5.87 0.08 -28.99
CA GLU A 630 -6.20 -0.63 -27.73
C GLU A 630 -7.16 0.14 -26.78
N LYS A 631 -7.40 1.43 -27.07
CA LYS A 631 -8.31 2.33 -26.36
C LYS A 631 -9.50 2.79 -27.21
N ALA A 632 -9.77 2.07 -28.29
CA ALA A 632 -10.92 2.27 -29.16
C ALA A 632 -11.81 1.03 -29.13
N THR A 633 -13.11 1.25 -29.34
CA THR A 633 -14.04 0.19 -29.67
C THR A 633 -14.02 0.03 -31.18
N CYS A 634 -13.72 -1.20 -31.62
CA CYS A 634 -13.95 -1.62 -33.00
C CYS A 634 -15.42 -2.01 -33.14
N THR A 635 -16.14 -1.35 -34.05
CA THR A 635 -17.52 -1.67 -34.39
C THR A 635 -17.56 -2.20 -35.83
N PRO A 636 -17.88 -3.47 -36.03
CA PRO A 636 -17.99 -4.03 -37.37
C PRO A 636 -19.26 -3.51 -38.07
N THR A 637 -19.22 -3.42 -39.39
CA THR A 637 -20.28 -2.90 -40.26
C THR A 637 -20.91 -4.03 -41.07
N GLU A 638 -22.13 -3.81 -41.57
CA GLU A 638 -22.93 -4.81 -42.31
C GLU A 638 -22.26 -5.41 -43.57
N ASN A 639 -21.11 -4.87 -44.03
CA ASN A 639 -20.39 -5.31 -45.23
C ASN A 639 -19.04 -6.02 -44.94
N SER A 640 -18.84 -6.55 -43.73
CA SER A 640 -17.55 -7.14 -43.30
C SER A 640 -16.38 -6.13 -43.26
N ASP A 641 -16.69 -4.86 -43.01
CA ASP A 641 -15.73 -3.76 -42.81
C ASP A 641 -15.86 -3.23 -41.36
N PHE A 642 -14.94 -2.43 -40.85
CA PHE A 642 -14.96 -1.98 -39.46
C PHE A 642 -14.86 -0.46 -39.32
N THR A 643 -15.37 0.05 -38.19
CA THR A 643 -15.15 1.44 -37.75
C THR A 643 -14.51 1.41 -36.38
N CYS A 644 -13.63 2.37 -36.11
CA CYS A 644 -13.02 2.50 -34.80
C CYS A 644 -13.51 3.79 -34.14
N GLU A 645 -13.90 3.73 -32.88
CA GLU A 645 -14.29 4.89 -32.09
C GLU A 645 -13.55 4.86 -30.76
N CYS A 646 -12.91 5.95 -30.36
CA CYS A 646 -12.19 5.98 -29.08
C CYS A 646 -13.13 5.76 -27.90
N ASN A 647 -12.68 4.93 -26.95
CA ASN A 647 -13.44 4.61 -25.74
C ASN A 647 -13.64 5.87 -24.89
N ASN A 648 -14.66 5.84 -24.04
CA ASN A 648 -14.98 6.98 -23.18
C ASN A 648 -13.79 7.36 -22.28
N GLY A 649 -13.43 8.64 -22.25
CA GLY A 649 -12.18 9.11 -21.67
C GLY A 649 -10.97 8.99 -22.60
N TYR A 650 -11.19 8.80 -23.91
CA TYR A 650 -10.17 8.89 -24.96
C TYR A 650 -10.72 9.63 -26.19
N SER A 651 -9.88 10.37 -26.92
CA SER A 651 -10.23 11.05 -28.18
C SER A 651 -9.24 10.72 -29.29
N GLY A 652 -9.69 10.83 -30.55
CA GLY A 652 -8.89 10.47 -31.72
C GLY A 652 -9.72 9.90 -32.87
N ASP A 653 -9.05 9.26 -33.83
CA ASP A 653 -9.68 8.72 -35.06
C ASP A 653 -10.08 7.24 -34.94
N GLY A 654 -9.98 6.68 -33.73
CA GLY A 654 -10.29 5.28 -33.44
C GLY A 654 -9.15 4.30 -33.78
N LEU A 655 -8.28 4.64 -34.74
CA LEU A 655 -7.03 3.90 -35.00
C LEU A 655 -5.90 4.39 -34.10
N ASN A 656 -6.03 5.62 -33.60
CA ASN A 656 -5.19 6.25 -32.59
C ASN A 656 -6.09 6.94 -31.56
N CYS A 657 -6.06 6.48 -30.31
CA CYS A 657 -6.89 7.01 -29.23
C CYS A 657 -6.03 7.41 -28.03
N ILE A 658 -6.13 8.67 -27.63
CA ILE A 658 -5.37 9.26 -26.52
C ILE A 658 -6.30 9.56 -25.35
N THR A 659 -5.83 9.40 -24.11
CA THR A 659 -6.64 9.56 -22.89
C THR A 659 -7.11 11.01 -22.73
N ASP A 660 -8.43 11.22 -22.77
CA ASP A 660 -9.09 12.45 -22.31
C ASP A 660 -9.65 12.23 -20.89
N ASN A 661 -8.76 12.18 -19.90
CA ASN A 661 -9.07 12.65 -18.55
C ASN A 661 -8.89 14.17 -18.50
N ASN A 662 -9.34 14.90 -19.52
CA ASN A 662 -8.98 16.30 -19.70
C ASN A 662 -10.18 17.23 -19.47
N VAL A 663 -10.02 18.21 -18.59
CA VAL A 663 -10.95 19.31 -18.40
C VAL A 663 -10.58 20.45 -19.34
N ARG A 664 -11.46 20.75 -20.29
CA ARG A 664 -11.32 21.88 -21.22
C ARG A 664 -12.03 23.10 -20.64
N HIS A 665 -11.28 24.15 -20.32
CA HIS A 665 -11.77 25.41 -19.76
C HIS A 665 -11.51 26.57 -20.71
N ASN A 666 -12.59 27.20 -21.20
CA ASN A 666 -12.50 28.37 -22.08
C ASN A 666 -12.41 29.64 -21.24
N LEU A 667 -11.31 30.36 -21.38
CA LEU A 667 -11.07 31.64 -20.74
C LEU A 667 -11.86 32.77 -21.42
N SER A 668 -12.06 33.85 -20.69
CA SER A 668 -12.81 35.03 -21.13
C SER A 668 -12.20 35.72 -22.36
N ASN A 669 -10.89 35.55 -22.57
CA ASN A 669 -10.13 36.09 -23.70
C ASN A 669 -10.20 35.22 -24.97
N GLY A 670 -10.83 34.03 -24.90
CA GLY A 670 -10.98 33.09 -26.02
C GLY A 670 -9.92 31.98 -26.09
N ALA A 671 -8.93 31.94 -25.18
CA ALA A 671 -8.02 30.81 -25.06
C ALA A 671 -8.69 29.61 -24.37
N THR A 672 -8.23 28.39 -24.66
CA THR A 672 -8.73 27.16 -24.01
C THR A 672 -7.60 26.50 -23.24
N PHE A 673 -7.81 26.27 -21.95
CA PHE A 673 -6.86 25.55 -21.09
C PHE A 673 -7.34 24.11 -20.94
N ILE A 674 -6.42 23.16 -21.14
CA ILE A 674 -6.67 21.73 -20.98
C ILE A 674 -5.96 21.28 -19.70
N GLY A 675 -6.71 20.92 -18.67
CA GLY A 675 -6.19 20.37 -17.40
C GLY A 675 -6.54 18.91 -17.24
N GLU A 676 -6.00 18.23 -16.23
CA GLU A 676 -6.36 16.85 -15.87
C GLU A 676 -7.63 16.85 -14.98
N LEU A 677 -8.59 15.97 -15.25
CA LEU A 677 -9.61 15.54 -14.30
C LEU A 677 -9.02 14.38 -13.49
N THR A 678 -8.73 14.62 -12.21
CA THR A 678 -8.18 13.58 -11.34
C THR A 678 -9.24 12.53 -10.99
N MET A 679 -8.81 11.36 -10.51
CA MET A 679 -9.72 10.32 -9.98
C MET A 679 -10.54 10.77 -8.75
N GLU A 680 -10.26 11.96 -8.22
CA GLU A 680 -10.92 12.57 -7.07
C GLU A 680 -11.84 13.74 -7.50
N ASP A 681 -12.25 13.77 -8.79
CA ASP A 681 -13.11 14.80 -9.40
C ASP A 681 -12.58 16.24 -9.25
N ILE A 682 -11.27 16.44 -9.32
CA ILE A 682 -10.62 17.76 -9.31
C ILE A 682 -10.16 18.10 -10.72
N ALA A 683 -10.53 19.29 -11.20
CA ALA A 683 -9.93 19.91 -12.37
C ALA A 683 -8.57 20.48 -11.98
N PHE A 684 -7.49 19.83 -12.44
CA PHE A 684 -6.12 20.14 -12.09
C PHE A 684 -5.32 20.62 -13.30
N PHE A 685 -5.05 21.92 -13.34
CA PHE A 685 -4.22 22.54 -14.37
C PHE A 685 -2.80 22.69 -13.82
N LYS A 686 -1.84 22.01 -14.43
CA LYS A 686 -0.46 21.90 -13.99
C LYS A 686 0.45 22.71 -14.92
N GLY A 687 1.32 23.54 -14.34
CA GLY A 687 2.36 24.22 -15.10
C GLY A 687 1.94 25.49 -15.85
N ILE A 688 0.86 26.17 -15.44
CA ILE A 688 0.43 27.43 -16.08
C ILE A 688 1.49 28.52 -15.90
N PRO A 689 2.11 29.07 -16.97
CA PRO A 689 3.14 30.10 -16.84
C PRO A 689 2.56 31.44 -16.37
N TYR A 690 2.82 31.86 -15.12
CA TYR A 690 2.23 33.09 -14.59
C TYR A 690 2.99 34.35 -14.97
N ALA A 691 4.25 34.23 -15.40
CA ALA A 691 5.10 35.35 -15.82
C ALA A 691 5.25 35.40 -17.35
N ALA A 692 5.36 36.61 -17.89
CA ALA A 692 5.83 36.83 -19.26
C ALA A 692 7.32 36.46 -19.35
N ASP A 693 7.72 35.93 -20.51
CA ASP A 693 9.04 35.38 -20.81
C ASP A 693 10.19 36.20 -20.16
N PHE A 694 10.92 35.59 -19.23
CA PHE A 694 12.10 36.22 -18.63
C PHE A 694 13.34 35.56 -19.24
N THR A 695 13.83 36.13 -20.32
CA THR A 695 15.01 35.60 -20.99
C THR A 695 16.32 35.91 -20.26
N GLU A 696 16.29 36.75 -19.21
CA GLU A 696 17.49 37.25 -18.53
C GLU A 696 17.47 36.97 -17.02
N ARG A 697 18.53 36.31 -16.52
CA ARG A 697 18.74 36.10 -15.08
C ARG A 697 18.79 37.43 -14.32
N TRP A 698 18.28 37.40 -13.09
CA TRP A 698 18.27 38.55 -12.16
C TRP A 698 17.57 39.80 -12.71
N THR A 699 16.47 39.56 -13.42
CA THR A 699 15.47 40.58 -13.78
C THR A 699 14.18 40.32 -13.02
N ALA A 700 13.44 41.38 -12.71
CA ALA A 700 12.13 41.24 -12.09
C ALA A 700 11.17 40.61 -13.11
N SER A 701 10.46 39.56 -12.70
CA SER A 701 9.38 38.98 -13.50
C SER A 701 8.21 39.95 -13.59
N VAL A 702 7.37 39.75 -14.60
CA VAL A 702 6.14 40.52 -14.82
C VAL A 702 5.00 39.52 -14.99
N ALA A 703 3.96 39.63 -14.18
CA ALA A 703 2.78 38.78 -14.30
C ALA A 703 2.14 38.90 -15.70
N ARG A 704 1.65 37.78 -16.24
CA ARG A 704 0.82 37.81 -17.46
C ARG A 704 -0.50 38.53 -17.19
N GLU A 705 -0.91 39.37 -18.13
CA GLU A 705 -2.20 40.07 -18.12
C GLU A 705 -3.31 39.19 -18.71
N ALA A 706 -4.58 39.55 -18.48
CA ALA A 706 -5.76 38.78 -18.93
C ALA A 706 -5.82 38.46 -20.44
N GLY A 707 -5.09 39.21 -21.29
CA GLY A 707 -4.93 38.94 -22.73
C GLY A 707 -3.57 38.32 -23.13
N GLY A 708 -2.79 37.84 -22.16
CA GLY A 708 -1.41 37.38 -22.32
C GLY A 708 -1.25 35.90 -22.72
N TYR A 709 -2.36 35.20 -22.97
CA TYR A 709 -2.39 33.88 -23.57
C TYR A 709 -2.95 33.98 -24.98
N GLU A 710 -2.31 33.32 -25.94
CA GLU A 710 -2.79 33.28 -27.31
C GLU A 710 -4.16 32.60 -27.37
N VAL A 711 -5.03 33.07 -28.28
CA VAL A 711 -6.35 32.49 -28.56
C VAL A 711 -6.16 31.15 -29.28
N ALA A 712 -5.78 30.14 -28.50
CA ALA A 712 -5.41 28.79 -28.90
C ALA A 712 -5.67 27.82 -27.73
N GLU A 713 -5.54 26.53 -28.00
CA GLU A 713 -5.53 25.51 -26.95
C GLU A 713 -4.14 25.44 -26.29
N HIS A 714 -4.12 25.41 -24.96
CA HIS A 714 -2.92 25.28 -24.14
C HIS A 714 -3.07 24.05 -23.23
N ASP A 715 -2.11 23.13 -23.31
CA ASP A 715 -2.10 21.89 -22.52
C ASP A 715 -1.36 22.09 -21.20
N PHE A 716 -2.08 21.86 -20.10
CA PHE A 716 -1.65 21.94 -18.71
C PHE A 716 -1.98 20.64 -17.95
N THR A 717 -1.93 19.49 -18.62
CA THR A 717 -2.16 18.17 -18.00
C THR A 717 -0.93 17.63 -17.28
N VAL A 718 0.27 18.15 -17.61
CA VAL A 718 1.58 17.77 -17.07
C VAL A 718 2.19 18.91 -16.27
N TYR A 719 2.96 18.59 -15.21
CA TYR A 719 3.66 19.60 -14.43
C TYR A 719 4.63 20.42 -15.28
N GLY A 720 4.63 21.75 -15.05
CA GLY A 720 5.67 22.62 -15.56
C GLY A 720 7.03 22.31 -14.91
N PRO A 721 8.13 22.83 -15.51
CA PRO A 721 9.47 22.62 -14.99
C PRO A 721 9.65 23.25 -13.60
N MET A 722 10.45 22.59 -12.76
CA MET A 722 10.87 23.07 -11.44
C MET A 722 11.99 24.11 -11.59
N CYS A 723 12.09 25.03 -10.63
CA CYS A 723 13.15 26.05 -10.67
C CYS A 723 14.51 25.46 -10.27
N MET A 724 15.56 25.87 -10.99
CA MET A 724 16.96 25.50 -10.68
C MET A 724 17.26 25.65 -9.18
N SER A 725 17.83 24.61 -8.59
CA SER A 725 18.02 24.50 -7.14
C SER A 725 19.32 23.77 -6.79
N LYS A 726 19.76 23.88 -5.52
CA LYS A 726 21.03 23.27 -5.04
C LYS A 726 21.08 21.74 -5.24
N ASN A 727 19.93 21.07 -5.27
CA ASN A 727 19.84 19.61 -5.34
C ASN A 727 19.65 19.08 -6.77
N ALA A 728 19.59 19.95 -7.79
CA ALA A 728 19.31 19.54 -9.17
C ALA A 728 20.29 18.48 -9.70
N LYS A 729 21.59 18.56 -9.36
CA LYS A 729 22.62 17.60 -9.78
C LYS A 729 22.74 16.34 -8.90
N SER A 730 22.20 16.35 -7.68
CA SER A 730 22.21 15.17 -6.79
C SER A 730 21.05 14.21 -7.04
N SER A 731 20.01 14.65 -7.76
CA SER A 731 18.94 13.80 -8.28
C SER A 731 19.27 13.38 -9.71
N GLN A 732 20.09 12.32 -9.87
CA GLN A 732 20.49 11.85 -11.20
C GLN A 732 19.32 11.34 -12.06
N ASP A 733 18.15 11.09 -11.49
CA ASP A 733 16.98 10.59 -12.23
C ASP A 733 15.96 11.68 -12.66
N ASN A 734 16.18 12.97 -12.35
CA ASN A 734 15.21 14.05 -12.61
C ASN A 734 15.82 15.41 -13.03
N TYR A 735 17.04 15.44 -13.59
CA TYR A 735 17.65 16.72 -14.01
C TYR A 735 16.83 17.45 -15.10
N ASP A 736 16.22 16.70 -16.02
CA ASP A 736 15.43 17.23 -17.14
C ASP A 736 14.13 17.93 -16.71
N ASP A 737 13.71 17.76 -15.45
CA ASP A 737 12.55 18.40 -14.86
C ASP A 737 12.85 19.83 -14.35
N PHE A 738 14.12 20.23 -14.31
CA PHE A 738 14.54 21.57 -13.87
C PHE A 738 14.79 22.48 -15.07
N ALA A 739 14.30 23.71 -15.00
CA ALA A 739 14.60 24.73 -15.98
C ALA A 739 14.79 26.09 -15.31
N GLU A 740 15.49 26.99 -16.00
CA GLU A 740 15.43 28.39 -15.64
C GLU A 740 14.06 28.99 -15.95
N GLN A 741 13.41 28.56 -17.03
CA GLN A 741 12.05 28.94 -17.40
C GLN A 741 10.99 28.19 -16.58
N CYS A 742 11.00 28.41 -15.27
CA CYS A 742 10.24 27.63 -14.28
C CYS A 742 9.08 28.35 -13.62
N LEU A 743 8.80 29.61 -13.96
CA LEU A 743 7.78 30.41 -13.29
C LEU A 743 6.37 30.01 -13.72
N ASN A 744 5.86 28.96 -13.07
CA ASN A 744 4.53 28.42 -13.28
C ASN A 744 3.76 28.23 -11.97
N VAL A 745 2.43 28.18 -12.09
CA VAL A 745 1.51 27.80 -11.01
C VAL A 745 0.75 26.54 -11.39
N ASN A 746 0.29 25.80 -10.37
CA ASN A 746 -0.73 24.79 -10.58
C ASN A 746 -2.04 25.26 -9.94
N VAL A 747 -3.17 25.00 -10.60
CA VAL A 747 -4.52 25.36 -10.14
C VAL A 747 -5.33 24.11 -9.93
N MET A 748 -5.79 23.88 -8.69
CA MET A 748 -6.75 22.83 -8.35
C MET A 748 -8.10 23.48 -8.03
N THR A 749 -9.12 23.06 -8.75
CA THR A 749 -10.50 23.55 -8.61
C THR A 749 -11.48 22.41 -8.90
N LYS A 750 -12.76 22.57 -8.58
CA LYS A 750 -13.76 21.56 -8.99
C LYS A 750 -14.26 21.83 -10.41
N PRO A 751 -14.51 20.80 -11.23
CA PRO A 751 -14.99 20.96 -12.60
C PRO A 751 -16.26 21.82 -12.71
N GLU A 752 -17.19 21.69 -11.76
CA GLU A 752 -18.42 22.48 -11.73
C GLU A 752 -18.17 23.98 -11.50
N TRP A 753 -17.14 24.36 -10.73
CA TRP A 753 -16.81 25.77 -10.44
C TRP A 753 -16.34 26.54 -11.68
N LEU A 754 -15.89 25.81 -12.72
CA LEU A 754 -15.49 26.38 -14.00
C LEU A 754 -16.67 26.90 -14.83
N THR A 755 -17.90 26.49 -14.50
CA THR A 755 -19.08 26.75 -15.35
C THR A 755 -20.31 27.27 -14.60
N ASP A 756 -20.45 26.97 -13.31
CA ASP A 756 -21.65 27.28 -12.52
C ASP A 756 -21.72 28.75 -12.04
N GLY A 757 -20.61 29.50 -12.15
CA GLY A 757 -20.51 30.89 -11.74
C GLY A 757 -20.39 31.11 -10.22
N THR A 758 -20.27 30.04 -9.44
CA THR A 758 -20.02 30.10 -7.99
C THR A 758 -18.59 30.62 -7.72
N LYS A 759 -18.37 31.18 -6.53
CA LYS A 759 -17.10 31.80 -6.13
C LYS A 759 -16.64 31.23 -4.80
N HIS A 760 -15.44 30.66 -4.77
CA HIS A 760 -14.89 29.93 -3.62
C HIS A 760 -13.60 30.57 -3.09
N PRO A 761 -13.31 30.50 -1.77
CA PRO A 761 -12.06 31.03 -1.22
C PRO A 761 -10.83 30.47 -1.94
N ILE A 762 -9.81 31.30 -2.13
CA ILE A 762 -8.56 30.92 -2.80
C ILE A 762 -7.45 30.79 -1.77
N LEU A 763 -6.71 29.67 -1.81
CA LEU A 763 -5.45 29.49 -1.11
C LEU A 763 -4.28 29.57 -2.09
N ILE A 764 -3.40 30.55 -1.90
CA ILE A 764 -2.10 30.61 -2.58
C ILE A 764 -1.07 29.93 -1.68
N TYR A 765 -0.50 28.81 -2.12
CA TYR A 765 0.51 28.07 -1.38
C TYR A 765 1.92 28.33 -1.91
N ILE A 766 2.80 28.84 -1.03
CA ILE A 766 4.22 29.06 -1.27
C ILE A 766 5.01 27.93 -0.59
N HIS A 767 5.75 27.16 -1.39
CA HIS A 767 6.49 26.01 -0.86
C HIS A 767 7.73 26.42 -0.03
N GLY A 768 8.10 25.53 0.90
CA GLY A 768 9.31 25.65 1.73
C GLY A 768 10.58 25.22 0.98
N GLY A 769 11.64 24.90 1.74
CA GLY A 769 12.93 24.47 1.18
C GLY A 769 14.07 25.50 1.33
N GLY A 770 13.96 26.39 2.32
CA GLY A 770 15.02 27.33 2.71
C GLY A 770 15.38 28.35 1.64
N PHE A 771 14.47 28.64 0.69
CA PHE A 771 14.73 29.42 -0.53
C PHE A 771 15.77 28.83 -1.48
N ASN A 772 16.23 27.60 -1.25
CA ASN A 772 17.31 26.96 -2.01
C ASN A 772 16.89 25.66 -2.72
N SER A 773 15.70 25.16 -2.42
CA SER A 773 15.13 23.89 -2.90
C SER A 773 13.60 23.91 -2.78
N GLY A 774 12.92 22.92 -3.38
CA GLY A 774 11.45 22.77 -3.34
C GLY A 774 10.77 23.03 -4.69
N SER A 775 9.46 22.78 -4.76
CA SER A 775 8.64 23.03 -5.96
C SER A 775 7.16 23.17 -5.61
N ASN A 776 6.34 23.53 -6.60
CA ASN A 776 4.88 23.67 -6.48
C ASN A 776 4.09 22.36 -6.61
N ARG A 777 4.76 21.20 -6.61
CA ARG A 777 4.15 19.87 -6.90
C ARG A 777 3.39 19.25 -5.71
N SER A 778 3.19 19.99 -4.61
CA SER A 778 2.37 19.55 -3.47
C SER A 778 0.89 19.35 -3.85
N LYS A 779 0.26 18.29 -3.34
CA LYS A 779 -1.16 17.98 -3.57
C LYS A 779 -2.04 18.47 -2.40
N PHE A 780 -3.16 19.13 -2.71
CA PHE A 780 -4.07 19.73 -1.73
C PHE A 780 -5.52 19.28 -1.91
N THR A 781 -5.72 18.02 -2.27
CA THR A 781 -7.00 17.50 -2.76
C THR A 781 -8.12 17.60 -1.72
N ASN A 782 -7.84 17.30 -0.45
CA ASN A 782 -8.80 17.45 0.65
C ASN A 782 -9.28 18.90 0.86
N LEU A 783 -8.43 19.91 0.58
CA LEU A 783 -8.86 21.32 0.69
C LEU A 783 -9.88 21.68 -0.41
N VAL A 784 -9.69 21.13 -1.60
CA VAL A 784 -10.62 21.33 -2.72
C VAL A 784 -11.92 20.56 -2.47
N ASN A 785 -11.81 19.26 -2.18
CA ASN A 785 -12.97 18.36 -2.09
C ASN A 785 -13.80 18.54 -0.82
N ASP A 786 -13.15 18.54 0.35
CA ASP A 786 -13.84 18.50 1.64
C ASP A 786 -14.15 19.90 2.16
N GLN A 787 -13.31 20.88 1.82
CA GLN A 787 -13.37 22.23 2.39
C GLN A 787 -13.79 23.31 1.38
N ASN A 788 -14.01 22.95 0.11
CA ASN A 788 -14.41 23.86 -0.97
C ASN A 788 -13.48 25.09 -1.09
N VAL A 789 -12.16 24.87 -1.09
CA VAL A 789 -11.14 25.90 -1.28
C VAL A 789 -10.41 25.66 -2.59
N MET A 790 -10.40 26.66 -3.48
CA MET A 790 -9.56 26.63 -4.69
C MET A 790 -8.10 26.81 -4.29
N VAL A 791 -7.20 25.95 -4.78
CA VAL A 791 -5.79 26.00 -4.41
C VAL A 791 -4.92 26.36 -5.61
N VAL A 792 -4.04 27.33 -5.40
CA VAL A 792 -2.99 27.72 -6.36
C VAL A 792 -1.62 27.50 -5.73
N SER A 793 -0.84 26.54 -6.24
CA SER A 793 0.52 26.30 -5.76
C SER A 793 1.55 26.99 -6.66
N VAL A 794 2.51 27.70 -6.06
CA VAL A 794 3.39 28.63 -6.77
C VAL A 794 4.82 28.11 -6.84
N ASN A 795 5.40 28.11 -8.06
CA ASN A 795 6.83 27.89 -8.27
C ASN A 795 7.55 29.25 -8.36
N TYR A 796 8.75 29.39 -7.80
CA TYR A 796 9.51 30.65 -7.80
C TYR A 796 11.02 30.38 -7.84
N ARG A 797 11.83 31.34 -8.31
CA ARG A 797 13.29 31.14 -8.42
C ARG A 797 13.94 30.93 -7.05
N LEU A 798 14.89 29.99 -7.00
CA LEU A 798 15.56 29.53 -5.78
C LEU A 798 17.07 29.80 -5.83
N GLY A 799 17.73 29.75 -4.68
CA GLY A 799 19.18 29.89 -4.54
C GLY A 799 19.72 31.16 -5.21
N PRO A 800 20.90 31.10 -5.85
CA PRO A 800 21.46 32.22 -6.60
C PRO A 800 20.53 32.74 -7.72
N TYR A 801 19.72 31.89 -8.35
CA TYR A 801 18.81 32.32 -9.41
C TYR A 801 17.72 33.29 -8.90
N GLY A 802 17.25 33.10 -7.67
CA GLY A 802 16.23 33.95 -7.04
C GLY A 802 16.76 35.03 -6.12
N PHE A 803 17.94 34.85 -5.52
CA PHE A 803 18.39 35.65 -4.37
C PHE A 803 19.81 36.21 -4.49
N PHE A 804 20.44 36.11 -5.66
CA PHE A 804 21.71 36.78 -5.92
C PHE A 804 21.59 38.31 -5.78
N TYR A 805 22.62 38.94 -5.21
CA TYR A 805 22.71 40.38 -5.03
C TYR A 805 23.71 40.99 -6.02
N ASP A 806 23.22 41.83 -6.92
CA ASP A 806 24.06 42.56 -7.86
C ASP A 806 24.86 43.68 -7.15
N THR A 807 26.15 43.43 -6.98
CA THR A 807 27.11 44.35 -6.36
C THR A 807 27.85 45.23 -7.37
N LYS A 808 27.80 44.91 -8.67
CA LYS A 808 28.76 45.39 -9.66
C LYS A 808 28.17 46.33 -10.69
N THR A 809 26.88 46.23 -10.99
CA THR A 809 26.26 47.13 -11.96
C THR A 809 26.12 48.55 -11.40
N PRO A 810 26.76 49.56 -12.01
CA PRO A 810 26.60 50.95 -11.59
C PRO A 810 25.20 51.48 -11.97
N ASN A 811 24.56 52.21 -11.06
CA ASN A 811 23.28 52.91 -11.29
C ASN A 811 22.08 52.02 -11.68
N VAL A 812 21.96 50.79 -11.16
CA VAL A 812 20.76 49.94 -11.36
C VAL A 812 19.49 50.67 -10.90
N GLU A 813 18.53 50.84 -11.82
CA GLU A 813 17.18 51.30 -11.54
C GLU A 813 16.30 50.08 -11.23
N GLY A 814 15.81 49.96 -9.99
CA GLY A 814 14.99 48.82 -9.55
C GLY A 814 15.66 47.90 -8.50
N PRO A 815 15.08 46.71 -8.25
CA PRO A 815 15.60 45.77 -7.25
C PRO A 815 16.92 45.13 -7.70
N ARG A 816 17.84 44.93 -6.74
CA ARG A 816 19.15 44.30 -6.97
C ARG A 816 19.25 42.86 -6.45
N ALA A 817 18.20 42.35 -5.83
CA ALA A 817 18.10 41.01 -5.24
C ALA A 817 16.62 40.63 -5.01
N ASN A 818 16.41 39.48 -4.37
CA ASN A 818 15.12 38.97 -3.92
C ASN A 818 14.11 38.72 -5.06
N PHE A 819 14.62 38.41 -6.24
CA PHE A 819 13.82 38.06 -7.41
C PHE A 819 12.85 36.91 -7.14
N GLY A 820 13.20 35.92 -6.30
CA GLY A 820 12.30 34.86 -5.88
C GLY A 820 11.06 35.36 -5.09
N LEU A 821 11.20 36.42 -4.27
CA LEU A 821 10.06 37.05 -3.60
C LEU A 821 9.24 37.93 -4.57
N LEU A 822 9.91 38.54 -5.56
CA LEU A 822 9.21 39.28 -6.61
C LEU A 822 8.37 38.34 -7.47
N ASP A 823 8.90 37.17 -7.82
CA ASP A 823 8.20 36.10 -8.55
C ASP A 823 6.92 35.67 -7.83
N GLN A 824 6.99 35.43 -6.51
CA GLN A 824 5.81 35.09 -5.71
C GLN A 824 4.75 36.20 -5.73
N ARG A 825 5.16 37.48 -5.72
CA ARG A 825 4.21 38.60 -5.86
C ARG A 825 3.59 38.66 -7.26
N GLU A 826 4.34 38.36 -8.31
CA GLU A 826 3.78 38.26 -9.66
C GLU A 826 2.81 37.08 -9.79
N ALA A 827 3.06 35.95 -9.11
CA ALA A 827 2.09 34.87 -9.02
C ALA A 827 0.79 35.30 -8.31
N MET A 828 0.88 36.09 -7.23
CA MET A 828 -0.30 36.65 -6.57
C MET A 828 -1.08 37.62 -7.46
N LYS A 829 -0.38 38.45 -8.24
CA LYS A 829 -1.02 39.30 -9.27
C LYS A 829 -1.72 38.46 -10.33
N TRP A 830 -1.08 37.38 -10.78
CA TRP A 830 -1.70 36.46 -11.73
C TRP A 830 -2.98 35.85 -11.16
N VAL A 831 -2.98 35.42 -9.89
CA VAL A 831 -4.20 34.92 -9.22
C VAL A 831 -5.28 36.00 -9.13
N GLN A 832 -4.92 37.26 -8.91
CA GLN A 832 -5.89 38.36 -8.96
C GLN A 832 -6.49 38.58 -10.35
N ASN A 833 -5.69 38.39 -11.40
CA ASN A 833 -6.13 38.55 -12.78
C ASN A 833 -6.99 37.37 -13.28
N PHE A 834 -6.66 36.14 -12.87
CA PHE A 834 -7.22 34.92 -13.46
C PHE A 834 -7.98 34.02 -12.49
N GLY A 835 -7.80 34.17 -11.18
CA GLY A 835 -8.39 33.26 -10.19
C GLY A 835 -9.92 33.18 -10.28
N ALA A 836 -10.57 34.27 -10.68
CA ALA A 836 -12.01 34.30 -10.92
C ALA A 836 -12.47 33.44 -12.11
N GLU A 837 -11.61 33.21 -13.11
CA GLU A 837 -11.94 32.36 -14.27
C GLU A 837 -12.03 30.88 -13.86
N PHE A 838 -11.24 30.46 -12.86
CA PHE A 838 -11.24 29.09 -12.31
C PHE A 838 -12.23 28.86 -11.17
N GLY A 839 -13.19 29.78 -10.95
CA GLY A 839 -14.20 29.66 -9.88
C GLY A 839 -13.79 30.23 -8.51
N GLY A 840 -12.65 30.91 -8.43
CA GLY A 840 -12.18 31.54 -7.18
C GLY A 840 -12.81 32.91 -6.89
N ASP A 841 -12.97 33.24 -5.61
CA ASP A 841 -13.32 34.57 -5.11
C ASP A 841 -12.06 35.39 -4.86
N ILE A 842 -11.77 36.32 -5.78
CA ILE A 842 -10.61 37.21 -5.72
C ILE A 842 -10.62 38.17 -4.51
N ASN A 843 -11.76 38.31 -3.81
CA ASN A 843 -11.85 39.07 -2.55
C ASN A 843 -11.58 38.19 -1.31
N GLN A 844 -11.28 36.92 -1.49
CA GLN A 844 -11.03 35.94 -0.43
C GLN A 844 -9.78 35.09 -0.69
N ILE A 845 -8.67 35.77 -0.93
CA ILE A 845 -7.36 35.16 -1.14
C ILE A 845 -6.61 35.04 0.19
N THR A 846 -6.16 33.82 0.50
CA THR A 846 -5.30 33.52 1.65
C THR A 846 -3.93 33.08 1.16
N VAL A 847 -2.85 33.73 1.60
CA VAL A 847 -1.47 33.29 1.32
C VAL A 847 -0.98 32.38 2.44
N SER A 848 -0.42 31.22 2.11
CA SER A 848 0.06 30.25 3.08
C SER A 848 1.40 29.65 2.66
N GLY A 849 2.20 29.26 3.65
CA GLY A 849 3.42 28.50 3.41
C GLY A 849 3.95 27.82 4.66
N CYS A 850 4.85 26.86 4.47
CA CYS A 850 5.60 26.17 5.53
C CYS A 850 7.10 26.48 5.40
N SER A 851 7.82 26.60 6.53
CA SER A 851 9.27 26.88 6.52
C SER A 851 9.58 28.18 5.74
N ALA A 852 10.49 28.17 4.76
CA ALA A 852 10.77 29.35 3.91
C ALA A 852 9.51 29.92 3.23
N GLY A 853 8.51 29.11 2.91
CA GLY A 853 7.22 29.61 2.43
C GLY A 853 6.45 30.39 3.49
N SER A 854 6.54 29.97 4.77
CA SER A 854 5.98 30.74 5.89
C SER A 854 6.75 32.05 6.12
N ASP A 855 8.06 32.05 5.89
CA ASP A 855 8.88 33.26 5.95
C ASP A 855 8.54 34.23 4.82
N ALA A 856 8.35 33.71 3.61
CA ALA A 856 7.89 34.49 2.48
C ALA A 856 6.50 35.10 2.71
N THR A 857 5.57 34.35 3.32
CA THR A 857 4.29 34.91 3.77
C THR A 857 4.49 36.10 4.72
N TRP A 858 5.46 36.04 5.64
CA TRP A 858 5.82 37.19 6.50
C TRP A 858 6.42 38.37 5.72
N TRP A 859 7.26 38.11 4.72
CA TRP A 859 7.76 39.16 3.81
C TRP A 859 6.63 39.85 3.06
N HIS A 860 5.65 39.09 2.56
CA HIS A 860 4.49 39.67 1.86
C HIS A 860 3.53 40.40 2.79
N LEU A 861 3.42 39.98 4.06
CA LEU A 861 2.69 40.74 5.09
C LEU A 861 3.35 42.07 5.41
N THR A 862 4.67 42.20 5.25
CA THR A 862 5.41 43.43 5.57
C THR A 862 5.76 44.29 4.36
N GLU A 863 5.52 43.82 3.14
CA GLU A 863 5.73 44.56 1.89
C GLU A 863 4.42 45.16 1.36
N GLU A 864 4.27 46.49 1.47
CA GLU A 864 3.06 47.23 1.07
C GLU A 864 2.64 46.97 -0.37
N LYS A 865 3.60 46.73 -1.28
CA LYS A 865 3.30 46.42 -2.68
C LYS A 865 2.63 45.06 -2.88
N SER A 866 2.65 44.17 -1.89
CA SER A 866 2.01 42.84 -1.97
C SER A 866 0.56 42.85 -1.46
N TRP A 867 0.20 43.79 -0.58
CA TRP A 867 -1.10 43.83 0.09
C TRP A 867 -2.33 43.87 -0.82
N PRO A 868 -2.30 44.51 -2.00
CA PRO A 868 -3.46 44.49 -2.90
C PRO A 868 -3.84 43.09 -3.42
N TYR A 869 -2.97 42.09 -3.25
CA TYR A 869 -3.12 40.79 -3.91
C TYR A 869 -3.56 39.65 -2.98
N PHE A 870 -3.77 39.90 -1.70
CA PHE A 870 -4.32 38.91 -0.77
C PHE A 870 -5.07 39.56 0.40
N ASN A 871 -5.95 38.80 1.06
CA ASN A 871 -6.79 39.29 2.15
C ASN A 871 -6.39 38.72 3.52
N ARG A 872 -5.82 37.51 3.53
CA ARG A 872 -5.51 36.74 4.74
C ARG A 872 -4.18 36.01 4.59
N ALA A 873 -3.59 35.59 5.70
CA ALA A 873 -2.34 34.85 5.69
C ALA A 873 -2.33 33.72 6.75
N ILE A 874 -1.68 32.61 6.41
CA ILE A 874 -1.39 31.48 7.32
C ILE A 874 0.12 31.23 7.31
N THR A 875 0.74 31.23 8.49
CA THR A 875 2.18 31.04 8.64
C THR A 875 2.46 29.76 9.41
N ASN A 876 2.99 28.74 8.73
CA ASN A 876 3.25 27.42 9.32
C ASN A 876 4.74 27.25 9.66
N GLY A 877 5.08 27.42 10.94
CA GLY A 877 6.36 26.99 11.49
C GLY A 877 7.51 28.01 11.48
N VAL A 878 7.32 29.26 11.05
CA VAL A 878 8.36 30.32 11.14
C VAL A 878 7.84 31.56 11.90
N GLY A 879 8.59 31.99 12.93
CA GLY A 879 8.30 33.21 13.70
C GLY A 879 9.05 34.44 13.15
N LEU A 880 8.57 35.65 13.51
CA LEU A 880 9.05 36.97 13.05
C LEU A 880 10.56 37.29 13.20
N ASN A 881 11.35 36.41 13.82
CA ASN A 881 12.79 36.59 14.07
C ASN A 881 13.60 35.36 13.63
N ALA A 882 13.21 34.73 12.52
CA ALA A 882 13.94 33.60 11.97
C ALA A 882 15.18 34.11 11.21
N ALA A 883 16.36 33.80 11.71
CA ALA A 883 17.65 34.13 11.12
C ALA A 883 17.95 33.43 9.75
N TYR A 884 16.94 32.87 9.09
CA TYR A 884 17.07 32.05 7.89
C TYR A 884 16.81 32.81 6.58
N GLY A 885 16.12 33.97 6.60
CA GLY A 885 15.69 34.66 5.37
C GLY A 885 16.07 36.14 5.25
N SER A 886 16.78 36.72 6.23
CA SER A 886 17.28 38.09 6.17
C SER A 886 18.80 38.12 6.26
N HIS A 887 19.44 38.43 5.13
CA HIS A 887 20.87 38.66 5.05
C HIS A 887 21.16 40.16 5.01
N ASP A 888 22.12 40.61 5.80
CA ASP A 888 22.69 41.94 5.64
C ASP A 888 23.34 42.06 4.26
N ILE A 889 23.29 43.27 3.69
CA ILE A 889 23.88 43.58 2.38
C ILE A 889 25.34 43.15 2.31
N GLU A 890 26.10 43.25 3.41
CA GLU A 890 27.50 42.81 3.47
C GLU A 890 27.64 41.30 3.24
N ILE A 891 26.76 40.48 3.84
CA ILE A 891 26.76 39.02 3.65
C ILE A 891 26.35 38.67 2.23
N ALA A 892 25.27 39.29 1.72
CA ALA A 892 24.81 39.07 0.36
C ALA A 892 25.87 39.50 -0.68
N SER A 893 26.58 40.59 -0.42
CA SER A 893 27.70 41.06 -1.25
C SER A 893 28.87 40.08 -1.22
N GLY A 894 29.21 39.53 -0.05
CA GLY A 894 30.26 38.52 0.07
C GLY A 894 29.91 37.22 -0.67
N GLN A 895 28.66 36.78 -0.60
CA GLN A 895 28.16 35.63 -1.36
C GLN A 895 28.18 35.87 -2.87
N ALA A 896 27.73 37.05 -3.32
CA ALA A 896 27.79 37.43 -4.73
C ALA A 896 29.23 37.50 -5.24
N GLN A 897 30.15 38.08 -4.46
CA GLN A 897 31.56 38.12 -4.80
C GLN A 897 32.18 36.72 -4.86
N TYR A 898 31.77 35.80 -3.97
CA TYR A 898 32.21 34.41 -4.02
C TYR A 898 31.76 33.71 -5.31
N VAL A 899 30.53 33.92 -5.78
CA VAL A 899 30.06 33.41 -7.08
C VAL A 899 30.89 33.99 -8.22
N ILE A 900 31.13 35.31 -8.21
CA ILE A 900 31.96 35.99 -9.24
C ILE A 900 33.37 35.41 -9.28
N ASP A 901 34.04 35.30 -8.13
CA ASP A 901 35.43 34.86 -8.01
C ASP A 901 35.62 33.38 -8.41
N ASN A 902 34.57 32.57 -8.33
CA ASN A 902 34.60 31.15 -8.69
C ASN A 902 33.93 30.84 -10.04
N SER A 903 33.57 31.88 -10.80
CA SER A 903 33.05 31.77 -12.17
C SER A 903 34.11 32.17 -13.19
N GLU A 904 33.85 31.91 -14.48
CA GLU A 904 34.67 32.43 -15.58
C GLU A 904 34.63 33.96 -15.74
N CYS A 905 33.77 34.64 -14.97
CA CYS A 905 33.65 36.10 -14.94
C CYS A 905 34.60 36.77 -13.94
N ALA A 906 35.44 36.00 -13.25
CA ALA A 906 36.44 36.54 -12.34
C ALA A 906 37.40 37.50 -13.07
N GLY A 907 37.52 38.74 -12.57
CA GLY A 907 38.42 39.75 -13.13
C GLY A 907 37.87 40.58 -14.29
N GLN A 908 36.61 40.37 -14.70
CA GLN A 908 35.91 41.26 -15.64
C GLN A 908 35.73 42.66 -15.02
N PRO A 909 35.67 43.74 -15.83
CA PRO A 909 35.30 45.07 -15.36
C PRO A 909 33.92 45.03 -14.68
N ASP A 910 33.72 45.77 -13.58
CA ASP A 910 32.46 45.73 -12.80
C ASP A 910 31.19 45.93 -13.66
N ALA A 911 31.26 46.73 -14.73
CA ALA A 911 30.14 46.97 -15.64
C ALA A 911 29.75 45.75 -16.50
N ASP A 912 30.64 44.79 -16.67
CA ASP A 912 30.48 43.63 -17.58
C ASP A 912 30.25 42.32 -16.81
N VAL A 913 30.41 42.32 -15.48
CA VAL A 913 30.34 41.10 -14.65
C VAL A 913 28.97 40.42 -14.73
N ILE A 914 27.88 41.19 -14.64
CA ILE A 914 26.52 40.62 -14.66
C ILE A 914 26.18 40.04 -16.03
N ASP A 915 26.55 40.74 -17.10
CA ASP A 915 26.33 40.25 -18.47
C ASP A 915 27.15 39.00 -18.76
N CYS A 916 28.38 38.92 -18.23
CA CYS A 916 29.18 37.72 -18.26
C CYS A 916 28.48 36.55 -17.52
N LEU A 917 28.02 36.76 -16.28
CA LEU A 917 27.35 35.72 -15.49
C LEU A 917 26.04 35.24 -16.14
N ARG A 918 25.32 36.11 -16.85
CA ARG A 918 24.12 35.76 -17.63
C ARG A 918 24.44 34.88 -18.84
N ALA A 919 25.65 34.97 -19.38
CA ALA A 919 26.07 34.19 -20.55
C ALA A 919 26.57 32.77 -20.20
N ILE A 920 26.74 32.45 -18.91
CA ILE A 920 27.17 31.12 -18.46
C ILE A 920 25.99 30.15 -18.55
N ASP A 921 26.08 29.04 -19.29
CA ASP A 921 24.95 28.10 -19.41
C ASP A 921 24.64 27.34 -18.10
N ASP A 922 25.64 27.09 -17.23
CA ASP A 922 25.52 26.34 -15.96
C ASP A 922 26.32 27.04 -14.84
N ILE A 923 25.67 27.96 -14.10
CA ILE A 923 26.27 28.89 -13.14
C ILE A 923 26.38 28.35 -11.70
#